data_AF-A0A848N7L6-F1
#
_entry.id   AF-A0A848N7L6-F1
#
_cell.length_a   1.000
_cell.length_b   1.000
_cell.length_c   1.000
_cell.angle_alpha   90.00
_cell.angle_beta   90.00
_cell.angle_gamma   90.00
#
_symmetry.space_group_name_H-M   'P 1'
#
loop_
_entity.id
_entity.type
_entity.pdbx_description
1 polymer ?
#
loop_
_entity_poly.entity_id
_entity_poly.type
_entity_poly.pdbx_seq_one_letter_code
_entity_poly.pdbx_strand_id
1 'polypeptide(L)'
;MEIYDAIVDGFKEKKPSNIRIEEYLKSLQQPVKSLRLAYRNSPINVPYEKVDIQAAYLATYLPHYYQLIYKIFIEEVPDIFINKKKLYLTFIGGGPGSEVYGALKYIFNNCNEVEDVYINILDINASTWDYSHSIVQKNLLDSINKRNVNIHWDSIQFDLVSDVEMQKIKSLIKKSDLLVIQNCLNEIATSNLSVLKSNLKTLFEYLPDNSYLLISDLTSGARTTIKVLEKYLIDCCAPKFIKSTLSQPSPRSLQSVHHRPSTIITQNLLLGTDGLIPRKNLNYDYSILSKGIIEKPIDYKALGFNALYRPLDFKKLDANDYIHKKIFIGIDFGTSSTVVSTAQLIGEKIEIKAIPIKQKNHLGSTTSSPLVPTIMSISNNKFMVGVHAADYKPFLKLGKDTWHSFKQNLGNLENIEYPSSILAKHPTNKISNATEALTYFFKYLKDQIFEYLKSDGLPTEGIEYSISIPAGFPSKEKKMLKSCLINGGIECEDTPFIEEPNAALINYLFEQNIYVETNIPKNILVLDLGAGTVDVSILRAENSNDGFTSQLLSVLRQGHIGGNLIDQLIADSIIYNSGLTLSKNEHHYLELQSFCEKLKIKLCKTIITDKSVSYELPPLNISSEIRSIAVSNSLKSIGIDSIGITFNEFKNIMQSYWKEVADTIDNSIENAEINISSINKVIVTGGGGRNPYIQNLIVNYFKNSDVFISDNIQEQVSRGAALQSFVLNSFGKNIITPILGHDIYLKGENDSIPLFTNGISIPSMEIEIEIDNLISSSEKSIACYSDENNDYKKYFIFPANISATKLIFYIAPDQELRCEIIGSNYEKEALEKFTEPIDKLIKIK
;
A
#
# COMPACT_ATOMS: atom_id res chain seq x y z
N MET A 1 -11.71 10.62 -19.00
CA MET A 1 -12.95 10.67 -18.19
C MET A 1 -12.88 9.51 -17.20
N GLU A 2 -13.32 9.67 -15.95
CA GLU A 2 -13.39 8.53 -15.02
C GLU A 2 -14.39 7.49 -15.54
N ILE A 3 -14.13 6.20 -15.32
CA ILE A 3 -14.92 5.12 -15.94
C ILE A 3 -16.39 5.17 -15.51
N TYR A 4 -16.65 5.52 -14.25
CA TYR A 4 -18.00 5.68 -13.72
C TYR A 4 -18.75 6.82 -14.38
N ASP A 5 -18.08 7.94 -14.66
CA ASP A 5 -18.70 9.08 -15.31
C ASP A 5 -19.04 8.75 -16.77
N ALA A 6 -18.16 8.01 -17.46
CA ALA A 6 -18.43 7.49 -18.80
C ALA A 6 -19.68 6.58 -18.84
N ILE A 7 -19.81 5.69 -17.85
CA ILE A 7 -20.98 4.81 -17.71
C ILE A 7 -22.24 5.62 -17.45
N VAL A 8 -22.16 6.59 -16.54
CA VAL A 8 -23.29 7.49 -16.20
C VAL A 8 -23.71 8.31 -17.40
N ASP A 9 -22.78 8.77 -18.24
CA ASP A 9 -23.10 9.48 -19.47
C ASP A 9 -23.81 8.57 -20.48
N GLY A 10 -23.37 7.31 -20.63
CA GLY A 10 -24.10 6.30 -21.39
C GLY A 10 -25.52 6.07 -20.86
N PHE A 11 -25.72 6.06 -19.54
CA PHE A 11 -27.05 5.98 -18.94
C PHE A 11 -27.90 7.22 -19.23
N LYS A 12 -27.32 8.42 -19.26
CA LYS A 12 -28.08 9.65 -19.60
C LYS A 12 -28.64 9.59 -21.02
N GLU A 13 -27.91 9.00 -21.96
CA GLU A 13 -28.35 8.84 -23.35
C GLU A 13 -29.43 7.76 -23.51
N LYS A 14 -29.40 6.71 -22.67
CA LYS A 14 -30.25 5.52 -22.82
C LYS A 14 -31.44 5.44 -21.86
N LYS A 15 -31.44 6.22 -20.77
CA LYS A 15 -32.55 6.24 -19.81
C LYS A 15 -33.83 6.79 -20.47
N PRO A 16 -35.02 6.47 -19.94
CA PRO A 16 -36.25 7.14 -20.32
C PRO A 16 -36.14 8.67 -20.19
N SER A 17 -36.64 9.40 -21.19
CA SER A 17 -36.49 10.86 -21.28
C SER A 17 -37.14 11.62 -20.12
N ASN A 18 -38.14 11.02 -19.47
CA ASN A 18 -38.91 11.57 -18.36
C ASN A 18 -38.31 11.34 -16.96
N ILE A 19 -37.22 10.56 -16.83
CA ILE A 19 -36.62 10.21 -15.52
C ILE A 19 -35.30 10.95 -15.36
N ARG A 20 -35.02 11.53 -14.18
CA ARG A 20 -33.70 12.14 -13.90
C ARG A 20 -32.64 11.06 -13.69
N ILE A 21 -31.36 11.39 -13.92
CA ILE A 21 -30.28 10.38 -13.81
C ILE A 21 -30.19 9.81 -12.38
N GLU A 22 -30.41 10.63 -11.36
CA GLU A 22 -30.41 10.24 -9.95
C GLU A 22 -31.54 9.25 -9.63
N GLU A 23 -32.73 9.48 -10.20
CA GLU A 23 -33.88 8.59 -10.05
C GLU A 23 -33.67 7.27 -10.79
N TYR A 24 -33.07 7.32 -11.99
CA TYR A 24 -32.72 6.13 -12.75
C TYR A 24 -31.69 5.28 -11.98
N LEU A 25 -30.64 5.89 -11.44
CA LEU A 25 -29.65 5.20 -10.60
C LEU A 25 -30.30 4.57 -9.36
N LYS A 26 -31.21 5.27 -8.68
CA LYS A 26 -31.98 4.70 -7.55
C LYS A 26 -32.80 3.48 -7.96
N SER A 27 -33.40 3.50 -9.15
CA SER A 27 -34.18 2.37 -9.67
C SER A 27 -33.32 1.10 -9.87
N LEU A 28 -32.01 1.24 -10.08
CA LEU A 28 -31.09 0.12 -10.27
C LEU A 28 -30.66 -0.57 -8.97
N GLN A 29 -31.00 -0.03 -7.79
CA GLN A 29 -30.61 -0.63 -6.50
C GLN A 29 -31.13 -2.06 -6.32
N GLN A 30 -32.39 -2.32 -6.71
CA GLN A 30 -32.97 -3.66 -6.64
C GLN A 30 -32.32 -4.62 -7.65
N PRO A 31 -32.18 -4.26 -8.95
CA PRO A 31 -31.36 -5.00 -9.90
C PRO A 31 -29.96 -5.34 -9.39
N VAL A 32 -29.25 -4.41 -8.75
CA VAL A 32 -27.92 -4.69 -8.16
C VAL A 32 -28.01 -5.71 -7.03
N LYS A 33 -29.00 -5.61 -6.13
CA LYS A 33 -29.20 -6.60 -5.05
C LYS A 33 -29.49 -7.99 -5.64
N SER A 34 -30.38 -8.06 -6.63
CA SER A 34 -30.72 -9.31 -7.32
C SER A 34 -29.50 -9.92 -8.03
N LEU A 35 -28.70 -9.09 -8.71
CA LEU A 35 -27.47 -9.52 -9.37
C LEU A 35 -26.47 -10.09 -8.37
N ARG A 36 -26.23 -9.39 -7.25
CA ARG A 36 -25.33 -9.85 -6.18
C ARG A 36 -25.79 -11.16 -5.55
N LEU A 37 -27.09 -11.32 -5.33
CA LEU A 37 -27.67 -12.55 -4.79
C LEU A 37 -27.48 -13.72 -5.78
N ALA A 38 -27.69 -13.49 -7.07
CA ALA A 38 -27.51 -14.51 -8.10
C ALA A 38 -26.07 -15.05 -8.16
N TYR A 39 -25.06 -14.19 -8.06
CA TYR A 39 -23.65 -14.59 -8.02
C TYR A 39 -23.25 -15.43 -6.79
N ARG A 40 -24.11 -15.56 -5.77
CA ARG A 40 -23.87 -16.40 -4.58
C ARG A 40 -24.48 -17.80 -4.70
N ASN A 41 -25.34 -18.01 -5.68
CA ASN A 41 -25.99 -19.30 -5.91
C ASN A 41 -25.10 -20.19 -6.79
N SER A 42 -25.22 -21.51 -6.63
CA SER A 42 -24.57 -22.49 -7.50
C SER A 42 -25.62 -23.46 -8.05
N PRO A 43 -25.85 -23.53 -9.38
CA PRO A 43 -25.22 -22.71 -10.42
C PRO A 43 -25.68 -21.25 -10.37
N ILE A 44 -24.84 -20.35 -10.89
CA ILE A 44 -25.19 -18.95 -11.04
C ILE A 44 -26.23 -18.81 -12.16
N ASN A 45 -27.32 -18.10 -11.90
CA ASN A 45 -28.34 -17.82 -12.90
C ASN A 45 -28.73 -16.34 -12.85
N VAL A 46 -28.35 -15.61 -13.90
CA VAL A 46 -28.60 -14.17 -14.03
C VAL A 46 -29.43 -13.91 -15.28
N PRO A 47 -30.55 -13.17 -15.17
CA PRO A 47 -31.39 -12.82 -16.33
C PRO A 47 -30.78 -11.63 -17.10
N TYR A 48 -29.65 -11.88 -17.77
CA TYR A 48 -28.90 -10.87 -18.51
C TYR A 48 -29.68 -10.25 -19.68
N GLU A 49 -30.77 -10.89 -20.13
CA GLU A 49 -31.66 -10.35 -21.15
C GLU A 49 -32.36 -9.05 -20.73
N LYS A 50 -32.38 -8.74 -19.43
CA LYS A 50 -33.03 -7.54 -18.90
C LYS A 50 -32.08 -6.34 -18.88
N VAL A 51 -32.51 -5.23 -19.46
CA VAL A 51 -31.73 -3.99 -19.58
C VAL A 51 -31.32 -3.39 -18.23
N ASP A 52 -32.19 -3.46 -17.22
CA ASP A 52 -31.90 -2.98 -15.86
C ASP A 52 -30.82 -3.82 -15.17
N ILE A 53 -30.78 -5.13 -15.42
CA ILE A 53 -29.70 -6.03 -14.97
C ILE A 53 -28.39 -5.72 -15.70
N GLN A 54 -28.43 -5.47 -17.01
CA GLN A 54 -27.24 -5.04 -17.75
C GLN A 54 -26.70 -3.69 -17.23
N ALA A 55 -27.58 -2.71 -16.99
CA ALA A 55 -27.20 -1.42 -16.42
C ALA A 55 -26.61 -1.58 -15.01
N ALA A 56 -27.23 -2.41 -14.16
CA ALA A 56 -26.69 -2.75 -12.85
C ALA A 56 -25.29 -3.39 -12.95
N TYR A 57 -25.09 -4.31 -13.90
CA TYR A 57 -23.78 -4.92 -14.14
C TYR A 57 -22.75 -3.87 -14.57
N LEU A 58 -23.07 -3.01 -15.55
CA LEU A 58 -22.16 -1.95 -16.00
C LEU A 58 -21.73 -1.03 -14.86
N ALA A 59 -22.65 -0.66 -13.98
CA ALA A 59 -22.35 0.22 -12.86
C ALA A 59 -21.60 -0.47 -11.70
N THR A 60 -21.64 -1.80 -11.60
CA THR A 60 -21.17 -2.50 -10.38
C THR A 60 -20.13 -3.59 -10.59
N TYR A 61 -19.96 -4.10 -11.81
CA TYR A 61 -19.01 -5.16 -12.16
C TYR A 61 -18.03 -4.72 -13.24
N LEU A 62 -18.47 -4.03 -14.31
CA LEU A 62 -17.57 -3.64 -15.41
C LEU A 62 -16.31 -2.90 -14.96
N PRO A 63 -16.37 -1.86 -14.09
CA PRO A 63 -15.19 -1.15 -13.61
C PRO A 63 -14.15 -2.03 -12.92
N HIS A 64 -14.57 -3.17 -12.40
CA HIS A 64 -13.74 -4.15 -11.71
C HIS A 64 -13.26 -5.25 -12.65
N TYR A 65 -14.15 -5.74 -13.53
CA TYR A 65 -13.90 -6.89 -14.40
C TYR A 65 -12.84 -6.66 -15.45
N TYR A 66 -12.83 -5.47 -16.06
CA TYR A 66 -11.80 -5.15 -17.05
C TYR A 66 -10.38 -5.09 -16.46
N GLN A 67 -10.26 -4.79 -15.15
CA GLN A 67 -8.95 -4.65 -14.51
C GLN A 67 -8.20 -5.98 -14.49
N LEU A 68 -8.90 -7.10 -14.36
CA LEU A 68 -8.27 -8.42 -14.31
C LEU A 68 -7.51 -8.71 -15.60
N ILE A 69 -8.16 -8.62 -16.75
CA ILE A 69 -7.53 -8.90 -18.04
C ILE A 69 -6.41 -7.91 -18.36
N TYR A 70 -6.62 -6.62 -18.07
CA TYR A 70 -5.60 -5.58 -18.24
C TYR A 70 -4.36 -5.88 -17.37
N LYS A 71 -4.57 -6.25 -16.10
CA LYS A 71 -3.51 -6.64 -15.17
C LYS A 71 -2.74 -7.87 -15.67
N ILE A 72 -3.44 -8.92 -16.10
CA ILE A 72 -2.80 -10.15 -16.62
C ILE A 72 -1.89 -9.82 -17.81
N PHE A 73 -2.36 -8.97 -18.74
CA PHE A 73 -1.53 -8.60 -19.88
C PHE A 73 -0.30 -7.80 -19.51
N ILE A 74 -0.41 -6.87 -18.58
CA ILE A 74 0.76 -6.08 -18.17
C ILE A 74 1.73 -6.91 -17.32
N GLU A 75 1.25 -7.73 -16.40
CA GLU A 75 2.09 -8.45 -15.44
C GLU A 75 2.71 -9.72 -16.05
N GLU A 76 1.92 -10.51 -16.79
CA GLU A 76 2.31 -11.87 -17.17
C GLU A 76 2.76 -11.97 -18.64
N VAL A 77 2.13 -11.20 -19.53
CA VAL A 77 2.38 -11.25 -20.98
C VAL A 77 2.49 -9.85 -21.62
N PRO A 78 3.37 -8.95 -21.14
CA PRO A 78 3.45 -7.55 -21.59
C PRO A 78 3.87 -7.36 -23.06
N ASP A 79 4.21 -8.44 -23.75
CA ASP A 79 4.63 -8.46 -25.15
C ASP A 79 3.62 -9.20 -26.06
N ILE A 80 2.45 -9.58 -25.54
CA ILE A 80 1.45 -10.46 -26.19
C ILE A 80 1.10 -10.06 -27.63
N PHE A 81 1.09 -8.76 -27.95
CA PHE A 81 0.69 -8.23 -29.26
C PHE A 81 1.77 -7.37 -29.95
N ILE A 82 3.03 -7.50 -29.54
CA ILE A 82 4.12 -6.74 -30.16
C ILE A 82 4.26 -7.11 -31.65
N ASN A 83 4.57 -6.12 -32.48
CA ASN A 83 4.75 -6.22 -33.94
C ASN A 83 3.52 -6.71 -34.72
N LYS A 84 2.32 -6.57 -34.17
CA LYS A 84 1.06 -6.91 -34.85
C LYS A 84 0.36 -5.63 -35.33
N LYS A 85 0.03 -5.59 -36.63
CA LYS A 85 -0.82 -4.53 -37.21
C LYS A 85 -2.32 -4.82 -37.10
N LYS A 86 -2.68 -6.11 -37.18
CA LYS A 86 -4.06 -6.59 -37.09
C LYS A 86 -4.17 -7.60 -35.97
N LEU A 87 -5.19 -7.48 -35.15
CA LEU A 87 -5.47 -8.39 -34.05
C LEU A 87 -6.86 -9.01 -34.16
N TYR A 88 -6.94 -10.31 -33.91
CA TYR A 88 -8.19 -11.06 -33.84
C TYR A 88 -8.39 -11.57 -32.42
N LEU A 89 -9.39 -11.02 -31.73
CA LEU A 89 -9.69 -11.33 -30.34
C LEU A 89 -11.05 -12.04 -30.28
N THR A 90 -11.13 -13.10 -29.48
CA THR A 90 -12.37 -13.85 -29.26
C THR A 90 -12.63 -14.02 -27.78
N PHE A 91 -13.86 -13.73 -27.36
CA PHE A 91 -14.29 -13.77 -25.97
C PHE A 91 -15.49 -14.68 -25.84
N ILE A 92 -15.42 -15.70 -24.99
CA ILE A 92 -16.52 -16.59 -24.64
C ILE A 92 -17.01 -16.21 -23.25
N GLY A 93 -18.32 -15.95 -23.11
CA GLY A 93 -18.90 -15.43 -21.87
C GLY A 93 -18.66 -13.93 -21.66
N GLY A 94 -18.24 -13.21 -22.72
CA GLY A 94 -17.91 -11.79 -22.66
C GLY A 94 -19.12 -10.86 -22.48
N GLY A 95 -20.36 -11.39 -22.50
CA GLY A 95 -21.63 -10.71 -22.26
C GLY A 95 -21.63 -9.18 -22.49
N PRO A 96 -21.56 -8.36 -21.41
CA PRO A 96 -21.65 -6.90 -21.48
C PRO A 96 -20.40 -6.18 -22.03
N GLY A 97 -19.29 -6.88 -22.28
CA GLY A 97 -18.09 -6.36 -22.96
C GLY A 97 -16.97 -5.83 -22.05
N SER A 98 -16.96 -6.16 -20.75
CA SER A 98 -15.96 -5.67 -19.78
C SER A 98 -14.54 -6.12 -20.15
N GLU A 99 -14.38 -7.39 -20.50
CA GLU A 99 -13.13 -8.02 -20.86
C GLU A 99 -12.57 -7.43 -22.16
N VAL A 100 -13.47 -7.15 -23.09
CA VAL A 100 -13.13 -6.50 -24.36
C VAL A 100 -12.61 -5.09 -24.11
N TYR A 101 -13.28 -4.32 -23.25
CA TYR A 101 -12.81 -2.99 -22.85
C TYR A 101 -11.42 -3.07 -22.22
N GLY A 102 -11.17 -4.05 -21.34
CA GLY A 102 -9.85 -4.24 -20.72
C GLY A 102 -8.75 -4.59 -21.72
N ALA A 103 -9.03 -5.49 -22.66
CA ALA A 103 -8.09 -5.87 -23.72
C ALA A 103 -7.78 -4.71 -24.67
N LEU A 104 -8.80 -3.97 -25.11
CA LEU A 104 -8.64 -2.80 -25.98
C LEU A 104 -7.89 -1.67 -25.27
N LYS A 105 -8.19 -1.43 -23.99
CA LYS A 105 -7.44 -0.48 -23.17
C LYS A 105 -5.96 -0.85 -23.14
N TYR A 106 -5.62 -2.13 -22.96
CA TYR A 106 -4.23 -2.59 -23.05
C TYR A 106 -3.61 -2.32 -24.44
N ILE A 107 -4.33 -2.65 -25.52
CA ILE A 107 -3.85 -2.47 -26.90
C ILE A 107 -3.60 -1.01 -27.23
N PHE A 108 -4.55 -0.12 -26.92
CA PHE A 108 -4.41 1.31 -27.17
C PHE A 108 -3.19 1.87 -26.45
N ASN A 109 -2.94 1.34 -25.25
CA ASN A 109 -1.90 1.81 -24.36
C ASN A 109 -0.50 1.29 -24.66
N ASN A 110 -0.38 0.05 -25.14
CA ASN A 110 0.90 -0.66 -25.17
C ASN A 110 1.30 -1.11 -26.59
N CYS A 111 0.38 -1.08 -27.56
CA CYS A 111 0.57 -1.68 -28.88
C CYS A 111 0.46 -0.62 -29.98
N ASN A 112 1.54 0.15 -30.17
CA ASN A 112 1.57 1.32 -31.05
C ASN A 112 1.40 0.98 -32.55
N GLU A 113 1.73 -0.26 -32.95
CA GLU A 113 1.66 -0.71 -34.35
C GLU A 113 0.28 -1.23 -34.76
N VAL A 114 -0.63 -1.45 -33.81
CA VAL A 114 -1.96 -2.00 -34.08
C VAL A 114 -2.83 -0.94 -34.75
N GLU A 115 -3.37 -1.28 -35.92
CA GLU A 115 -4.23 -0.44 -36.77
C GLU A 115 -5.67 -0.96 -36.80
N ASP A 116 -5.87 -2.29 -36.86
CA ASP A 116 -7.20 -2.93 -36.88
C ASP A 116 -7.34 -3.97 -35.77
N VAL A 117 -8.47 -3.96 -35.06
CA VAL A 117 -8.83 -4.98 -34.06
C VAL A 117 -10.20 -5.57 -34.38
N TYR A 118 -10.25 -6.88 -34.56
CA TYR A 118 -11.46 -7.66 -34.80
C TYR A 118 -11.86 -8.41 -33.54
N ILE A 119 -13.06 -8.14 -33.04
CA ILE A 119 -13.58 -8.63 -31.77
C ILE A 119 -14.79 -9.49 -32.05
N ASN A 120 -14.76 -10.70 -31.52
CA ASN A 120 -15.88 -11.62 -31.56
C ASN A 120 -16.29 -12.00 -30.14
N ILE A 121 -17.49 -11.63 -29.73
CA ILE A 121 -18.09 -12.04 -28.46
C ILE A 121 -19.02 -13.21 -28.72
N LEU A 122 -18.74 -14.33 -28.08
CA LEU A 122 -19.49 -15.57 -28.16
C LEU A 122 -20.28 -15.75 -26.86
N ASP A 123 -21.60 -15.71 -26.94
CA ASP A 123 -22.47 -15.69 -25.75
C ASP A 123 -23.83 -16.34 -26.02
N ILE A 124 -24.43 -17.02 -25.04
CA ILE A 124 -25.75 -17.66 -25.19
C ILE A 124 -26.87 -16.63 -25.44
N ASN A 125 -26.70 -15.42 -24.93
CA ASN A 125 -27.64 -14.31 -25.01
C ASN A 125 -27.16 -13.21 -25.97
N ALA A 126 -26.32 -13.56 -26.95
CA ALA A 126 -25.67 -12.64 -27.89
C ALA A 126 -26.60 -11.53 -28.46
N SER A 127 -27.86 -11.86 -28.72
CA SER A 127 -28.88 -10.97 -29.30
C SER A 127 -29.45 -9.92 -28.34
N THR A 128 -29.10 -9.96 -27.05
CA THR A 128 -29.66 -9.08 -26.01
C THR A 128 -28.70 -7.96 -25.58
N TRP A 129 -27.45 -7.97 -26.04
CA TRP A 129 -26.39 -7.11 -25.53
C TRP A 129 -26.29 -5.72 -26.17
N ASP A 130 -27.19 -5.35 -27.09
CA ASP A 130 -27.19 -4.05 -27.78
C ASP A 130 -27.12 -2.84 -26.83
N TYR A 131 -27.80 -2.92 -25.68
CA TYR A 131 -27.79 -1.85 -24.68
C TYR A 131 -26.39 -1.64 -24.10
N SER A 132 -25.77 -2.70 -23.60
CA SER A 132 -24.45 -2.63 -22.96
C SER A 132 -23.32 -2.39 -23.97
N HIS A 133 -23.32 -3.09 -25.11
CA HIS A 133 -22.34 -2.90 -26.17
C HIS A 133 -22.34 -1.47 -26.71
N SER A 134 -23.51 -0.84 -26.85
CA SER A 134 -23.60 0.55 -27.27
C SER A 134 -22.90 1.50 -26.29
N ILE A 135 -23.03 1.28 -24.98
CA ILE A 135 -22.40 2.12 -23.95
C ILE A 135 -20.88 1.88 -23.95
N VAL A 136 -20.46 0.61 -24.04
CA VAL A 136 -19.03 0.26 -24.09
C VAL A 136 -18.35 0.85 -25.32
N GLN A 137 -18.95 0.73 -26.51
CA GLN A 137 -18.36 1.26 -27.73
C GLN A 137 -18.31 2.79 -27.73
N LYS A 138 -19.45 3.45 -27.50
CA LYS A 138 -19.57 4.91 -27.73
C LYS A 138 -19.10 5.77 -26.56
N ASN A 139 -19.36 5.34 -25.32
CA ASN A 139 -19.08 6.17 -24.16
C ASN A 139 -17.75 5.80 -23.48
N LEU A 140 -17.36 4.53 -23.56
CA LEU A 140 -16.11 4.04 -22.96
C LEU A 140 -14.95 4.00 -23.96
N LEU A 141 -15.08 3.27 -25.07
CA LEU A 141 -13.95 3.05 -26.00
C LEU A 141 -13.55 4.30 -26.79
N ASP A 142 -14.51 5.06 -27.31
CA ASP A 142 -14.21 6.31 -28.02
C ASP A 142 -13.41 7.30 -27.16
N SER A 143 -13.62 7.28 -25.83
CA SER A 143 -12.90 8.15 -24.90
C SER A 143 -11.42 7.80 -24.73
N ILE A 144 -11.01 6.56 -25.04
CA ILE A 144 -9.65 6.07 -24.87
C ILE A 144 -8.93 5.77 -26.21
N ASN A 145 -9.65 5.63 -27.32
CA ASN A 145 -9.09 5.36 -28.64
C ASN A 145 -8.52 6.62 -29.33
N LYS A 146 -7.52 7.25 -28.73
CA LYS A 146 -6.91 8.50 -29.25
C LYS A 146 -6.18 8.32 -30.59
N ARG A 147 -5.79 7.09 -30.93
CA ARG A 147 -5.03 6.75 -32.15
C ARG A 147 -5.91 6.37 -33.34
N ASN A 148 -7.24 6.39 -33.19
CA ASN A 148 -8.20 5.99 -34.22
C ASN A 148 -7.95 4.56 -34.74
N VAL A 149 -7.66 3.61 -33.84
CA VAL A 149 -7.59 2.19 -34.19
C VAL A 149 -8.97 1.74 -34.66
N ASN A 150 -9.06 1.03 -35.78
CA ASN A 150 -10.34 0.54 -36.31
C ASN A 150 -10.80 -0.66 -35.50
N ILE A 151 -12.03 -0.58 -34.97
CA ILE A 151 -12.63 -1.65 -34.16
C ILE A 151 -13.77 -2.29 -34.95
N HIS A 152 -13.66 -3.59 -35.18
CA HIS A 152 -14.73 -4.40 -35.75
C HIS A 152 -15.30 -5.26 -34.63
N TRP A 153 -16.59 -5.11 -34.33
CA TRP A 153 -17.23 -5.71 -33.16
C TRP A 153 -18.42 -6.56 -33.57
N ASP A 154 -18.33 -7.87 -33.30
CA ASP A 154 -19.37 -8.83 -33.60
C ASP A 154 -19.80 -9.60 -32.33
N SER A 155 -21.10 -9.85 -32.20
CA SER A 155 -21.71 -10.66 -31.14
C SER A 155 -22.42 -11.85 -31.78
N ILE A 156 -22.07 -13.06 -31.36
CA ILE A 156 -22.47 -14.31 -32.01
C ILE A 156 -23.04 -15.26 -30.96
N GLN A 157 -24.23 -15.80 -31.23
CA GLN A 157 -24.86 -16.78 -30.35
C GLN A 157 -24.05 -18.07 -30.32
N PHE A 158 -23.63 -18.50 -29.13
CA PHE A 158 -22.81 -19.69 -28.96
C PHE A 158 -22.93 -20.27 -27.54
N ASP A 159 -23.14 -21.59 -27.47
CA ASP A 159 -23.11 -22.37 -26.23
C ASP A 159 -21.82 -23.21 -26.13
N LEU A 160 -21.00 -22.89 -25.12
CA LEU A 160 -19.72 -23.55 -24.87
C LEU A 160 -19.85 -25.04 -24.54
N VAL A 161 -21.01 -25.48 -24.06
CA VAL A 161 -21.29 -26.89 -23.72
C VAL A 161 -22.16 -27.60 -24.76
N SER A 162 -22.28 -27.05 -25.97
CA SER A 162 -22.96 -27.69 -27.09
C SER A 162 -21.98 -28.29 -28.11
N ASP A 163 -22.05 -29.61 -28.30
CA ASP A 163 -21.19 -30.34 -29.26
C ASP A 163 -21.43 -29.94 -30.73
N VAL A 164 -22.64 -29.45 -31.04
CA VAL A 164 -23.06 -29.15 -32.43
C VAL A 164 -22.48 -27.82 -32.92
N GLU A 165 -22.15 -26.89 -32.00
CA GLU A 165 -21.82 -25.51 -32.36
C GLU A 165 -20.34 -25.27 -32.66
N MET A 166 -19.45 -26.18 -32.28
CA MET A 166 -17.99 -26.01 -32.45
C MET A 166 -17.54 -25.83 -33.90
N GLN A 167 -18.25 -26.43 -34.87
CA GLN A 167 -17.92 -26.25 -36.29
C GLN A 167 -18.29 -24.86 -36.80
N LYS A 168 -19.30 -24.21 -36.23
CA LYS A 168 -19.75 -22.86 -36.65
C LYS A 168 -18.67 -21.81 -36.42
N ILE A 169 -17.92 -21.94 -35.32
CA ILE A 169 -16.90 -20.95 -34.90
C ILE A 169 -15.47 -21.35 -35.30
N LYS A 170 -15.26 -22.51 -35.93
CA LYS A 170 -13.92 -23.03 -36.27
C LYS A 170 -13.07 -22.05 -37.07
N SER A 171 -13.65 -21.41 -38.09
CA SER A 171 -12.92 -20.45 -38.95
C SER A 171 -12.51 -19.19 -38.21
N LEU A 172 -13.30 -18.81 -37.20
CA LEU A 172 -13.08 -17.66 -36.33
C LEU A 172 -11.93 -17.96 -35.37
N ILE A 173 -11.99 -19.07 -34.63
CA ILE A 173 -10.94 -19.47 -33.67
C ILE A 173 -9.58 -19.68 -34.36
N LYS A 174 -9.57 -20.21 -35.58
CA LYS A 174 -8.33 -20.38 -36.37
C LYS A 174 -7.60 -19.08 -36.72
N LYS A 175 -8.27 -17.93 -36.60
CA LYS A 175 -7.67 -16.61 -36.83
C LYS A 175 -7.32 -15.89 -35.54
N SER A 176 -7.84 -16.34 -34.38
CA SER A 176 -7.72 -15.63 -33.11
C SER A 176 -6.27 -15.61 -32.61
N ASP A 177 -5.74 -14.41 -32.37
CA ASP A 177 -4.48 -14.21 -31.64
C ASP A 177 -4.67 -14.45 -30.13
N LEU A 178 -5.89 -14.18 -29.63
CA LEU A 178 -6.29 -14.39 -28.25
C LEU A 178 -7.70 -14.96 -28.19
N LEU A 179 -7.85 -16.04 -27.42
CA LEU A 179 -9.14 -16.56 -26.97
C LEU A 179 -9.26 -16.38 -25.45
N VAL A 180 -10.32 -15.71 -25.01
CA VAL A 180 -10.65 -15.50 -23.59
C VAL A 180 -11.90 -16.28 -23.24
N ILE A 181 -11.89 -17.00 -22.13
CA ILE A 181 -13.06 -17.61 -21.50
C ILE A 181 -13.20 -17.01 -20.12
N GLN A 182 -14.23 -16.21 -19.90
CA GLN A 182 -14.40 -15.51 -18.63
C GLN A 182 -15.87 -15.38 -18.24
N ASN A 183 -16.13 -15.37 -16.93
CA ASN A 183 -17.43 -15.08 -16.31
C ASN A 183 -18.59 -16.01 -16.73
N CYS A 184 -18.30 -17.19 -17.29
CA CYS A 184 -19.31 -18.17 -17.69
C CYS A 184 -19.09 -19.56 -17.06
N LEU A 185 -17.92 -19.83 -16.48
CA LEU A 185 -17.60 -21.19 -16.00
C LEU A 185 -18.42 -21.61 -14.78
N ASN A 186 -18.81 -20.66 -13.93
CA ASN A 186 -19.66 -20.91 -12.76
C ASN A 186 -21.14 -21.09 -13.10
N GLU A 187 -21.54 -20.73 -14.33
CA GLU A 187 -22.90 -20.91 -14.83
C GLU A 187 -23.07 -22.32 -15.43
N ILE A 188 -21.97 -23.02 -15.72
CA ILE A 188 -21.97 -24.36 -16.30
C ILE A 188 -22.16 -25.42 -15.22
N ALA A 189 -23.20 -26.23 -15.36
CA ALA A 189 -23.45 -27.37 -14.48
C ALA A 189 -22.30 -28.38 -14.50
N THR A 190 -21.97 -28.96 -13.34
CA THR A 190 -20.91 -29.98 -13.21
C THR A 190 -21.13 -31.21 -14.09
N SER A 191 -22.39 -31.54 -14.39
CA SER A 191 -22.76 -32.60 -15.34
C SER A 191 -22.20 -32.37 -16.75
N ASN A 192 -21.92 -31.13 -17.13
CA ASN A 192 -21.44 -30.75 -18.46
C ASN A 192 -19.91 -30.65 -18.54
N LEU A 193 -19.19 -30.97 -17.46
CA LEU A 193 -17.73 -30.81 -17.38
C LEU A 193 -16.98 -31.70 -18.40
N SER A 194 -17.51 -32.87 -18.75
CA SER A 194 -16.92 -33.75 -19.77
C SER A 194 -16.98 -33.12 -21.16
N VAL A 195 -18.12 -32.56 -21.53
CA VAL A 195 -18.34 -31.84 -22.79
C VAL A 195 -17.48 -30.60 -22.85
N LEU A 196 -17.47 -29.80 -21.76
CA LEU A 196 -16.63 -28.61 -21.64
C LEU A 196 -15.15 -28.92 -21.87
N LYS A 197 -14.62 -30.01 -21.28
CA LYS A 197 -13.23 -30.46 -21.50
C LYS A 197 -12.96 -30.76 -22.98
N SER A 198 -13.85 -31.54 -23.62
CA SER A 198 -13.71 -31.92 -25.03
C SER A 198 -13.73 -30.69 -25.94
N ASN A 199 -14.66 -29.76 -25.69
CA ASN A 199 -14.79 -28.52 -26.44
C ASN A 199 -13.58 -27.61 -26.22
N LEU A 200 -13.09 -27.48 -24.99
CA LEU A 200 -11.91 -26.67 -24.69
C LEU A 200 -10.64 -27.19 -25.36
N LYS A 201 -10.43 -28.52 -25.37
CA LYS A 201 -9.35 -29.14 -26.15
C LYS A 201 -9.48 -28.80 -27.63
N THR A 202 -10.69 -28.91 -28.19
CA THR A 202 -10.96 -28.59 -29.60
C THR A 202 -10.67 -27.11 -29.91
N LEU A 203 -11.09 -26.18 -29.04
CA LEU A 203 -10.80 -24.76 -29.17
C LEU A 203 -9.29 -24.50 -29.16
N PHE A 204 -8.55 -25.10 -28.23
CA PHE A 204 -7.09 -24.98 -28.16
C PHE A 204 -6.39 -25.59 -29.38
N GLU A 205 -6.89 -26.70 -29.92
CA GLU A 205 -6.40 -27.29 -31.15
C GLU A 205 -6.68 -26.41 -32.38
N TYR A 206 -7.79 -25.67 -32.40
CA TYR A 206 -8.12 -24.74 -33.47
C TYR A 206 -7.32 -23.45 -33.45
N LEU A 207 -6.88 -23.00 -32.27
CA LEU A 207 -6.03 -21.82 -32.15
C LEU A 207 -4.77 -21.94 -33.03
N PRO A 208 -4.32 -20.84 -33.67
CA PRO A 208 -3.09 -20.85 -34.45
C PRO A 208 -1.85 -20.99 -33.56
N ASP A 209 -0.70 -21.32 -34.16
CA ASP A 209 0.56 -21.20 -33.42
C ASP A 209 0.86 -19.72 -33.16
N ASN A 210 1.46 -19.44 -32.01
CA ASN A 210 1.69 -18.12 -31.45
C ASN A 210 0.43 -17.36 -31.02
N SER A 211 -0.58 -18.06 -30.50
CA SER A 211 -1.76 -17.48 -29.86
C SER A 211 -1.86 -17.86 -28.39
N TYR A 212 -2.75 -17.17 -27.68
CA TYR A 212 -3.01 -17.37 -26.26
C TYR A 212 -4.46 -17.82 -25.99
N LEU A 213 -4.62 -18.71 -25.03
CA LEU A 213 -5.88 -19.02 -24.38
C LEU A 213 -5.81 -18.48 -22.95
N LEU A 214 -6.69 -17.56 -22.59
CA LEU A 214 -6.88 -17.07 -21.24
C LEU A 214 -8.19 -17.60 -20.68
N ILE A 215 -8.14 -18.28 -19.55
CA ILE A 215 -9.31 -18.69 -18.78
C ILE A 215 -9.25 -17.93 -17.45
N SER A 216 -10.27 -17.15 -17.12
CA SER A 216 -10.25 -16.34 -15.89
C SER A 216 -11.63 -16.10 -15.29
N ASP A 217 -11.68 -15.87 -13.98
CA ASP A 217 -12.90 -15.48 -13.25
C ASP A 217 -12.56 -14.60 -12.03
N LEU A 218 -13.51 -13.75 -11.60
CA LEU A 218 -13.40 -12.87 -10.43
C LEU A 218 -14.15 -13.43 -9.21
N THR A 219 -14.14 -14.76 -9.09
CA THR A 219 -14.77 -15.49 -8.00
C THR A 219 -13.96 -16.74 -7.67
N SER A 220 -13.93 -17.12 -6.38
CA SER A 220 -13.31 -18.36 -5.91
C SER A 220 -14.02 -19.62 -6.42
N GLY A 221 -15.31 -19.51 -6.76
CA GLY A 221 -16.14 -20.62 -7.21
C GLY A 221 -15.63 -21.32 -8.48
N ALA A 222 -14.96 -20.58 -9.38
CA ALA A 222 -14.47 -21.13 -10.65
C ALA A 222 -13.16 -21.89 -10.51
N ARG A 223 -12.40 -21.69 -9.41
CA ARG A 223 -11.03 -22.18 -9.24
C ARG A 223 -10.89 -23.67 -9.55
N THR A 224 -11.76 -24.48 -8.95
CA THR A 224 -11.74 -25.95 -9.13
C THR A 224 -11.95 -26.31 -10.59
N THR A 225 -12.89 -25.67 -11.26
CA THR A 225 -13.17 -25.87 -12.68
C THR A 225 -11.96 -25.47 -13.52
N ILE A 226 -11.41 -24.27 -13.32
CA ILE A 226 -10.24 -23.79 -14.07
C ILE A 226 -9.04 -24.74 -13.86
N LYS A 227 -8.78 -25.20 -12.63
CA LYS A 227 -7.70 -26.15 -12.31
C LYS A 227 -7.86 -27.48 -13.03
N VAL A 228 -9.09 -28.00 -13.07
CA VAL A 228 -9.41 -29.23 -13.80
C VAL A 228 -9.22 -29.05 -15.32
N LEU A 229 -9.61 -27.90 -15.87
CA LEU A 229 -9.47 -27.58 -17.28
C LEU A 229 -8.01 -27.35 -17.70
N GLU A 230 -7.24 -26.59 -16.91
CA GLU A 230 -5.81 -26.37 -17.11
C GLU A 230 -5.07 -27.71 -17.14
N LYS A 231 -5.25 -28.54 -16.09
CA LYS A 231 -4.60 -29.86 -16.03
C LYS A 231 -4.94 -30.71 -17.25
N TYR A 232 -6.21 -30.74 -17.63
CA TYR A 232 -6.64 -31.49 -18.81
C TYR A 232 -5.96 -31.00 -20.09
N LEU A 233 -5.87 -29.68 -20.30
CA LEU A 233 -5.17 -29.09 -21.46
C LEU A 233 -3.67 -29.39 -21.43
N ILE A 234 -3.03 -29.35 -20.25
CA ILE A 234 -1.61 -29.73 -20.11
C ILE A 234 -1.40 -31.17 -20.57
N ASP A 235 -2.21 -32.09 -20.04
CA ASP A 235 -2.08 -33.52 -20.30
C ASP A 235 -2.32 -33.87 -21.79
N CYS A 236 -3.27 -33.20 -22.45
CA CYS A 236 -3.67 -33.56 -23.82
C CYS A 236 -3.08 -32.68 -24.93
N CYS A 237 -2.68 -31.44 -24.64
CA CYS A 237 -2.23 -30.47 -25.65
C CYS A 237 -0.77 -30.01 -25.49
N ALA A 238 -0.13 -30.28 -24.35
CA ALA A 238 1.26 -29.89 -24.06
C ALA A 238 1.59 -28.42 -24.45
N PRO A 239 0.88 -27.43 -23.86
CA PRO A 239 1.11 -26.01 -24.12
C PRO A 239 2.55 -25.60 -23.81
N LYS A 240 3.06 -24.61 -24.54
CA LYS A 240 4.49 -24.22 -24.49
C LYS A 240 4.80 -23.13 -23.46
N PHE A 241 3.78 -22.41 -23.02
CA PHE A 241 3.83 -21.40 -21.96
C PHE A 241 2.58 -21.56 -21.10
N ILE A 242 2.77 -21.48 -19.78
CA ILE A 242 1.68 -21.55 -18.81
C ILE A 242 2.01 -20.58 -17.67
N LYS A 243 1.09 -19.65 -17.40
CA LYS A 243 1.07 -18.84 -16.18
C LYS A 243 -0.31 -18.95 -15.57
N SER A 244 -0.37 -19.23 -14.27
CA SER A 244 -1.66 -19.34 -13.58
C SER A 244 -1.53 -19.09 -12.09
N THR A 245 -2.66 -18.77 -11.47
CA THR A 245 -2.81 -18.62 -10.01
C THR A 245 -3.16 -19.94 -9.31
N LEU A 246 -3.23 -21.05 -10.06
CA LEU A 246 -3.84 -22.32 -9.63
C LEU A 246 -2.87 -23.25 -8.88
N SER A 247 -1.57 -22.92 -8.95
CA SER A 247 -0.51 -23.56 -8.17
C SER A 247 -0.58 -23.20 -6.69
N GLN A 248 -1.14 -22.03 -6.35
CA GLN A 248 -1.32 -21.58 -4.97
C GLN A 248 -2.44 -22.37 -4.27
N PRO A 249 -2.52 -22.35 -2.93
CA PRO A 249 -3.63 -22.99 -2.21
C PRO A 249 -4.98 -22.31 -2.48
N SER A 250 -5.00 -20.99 -2.70
CA SER A 250 -6.25 -20.24 -2.87
C SER A 250 -6.16 -19.12 -3.93
N PRO A 251 -7.28 -18.42 -4.23
CA PRO A 251 -7.32 -17.38 -5.25
C PRO A 251 -6.44 -16.17 -4.90
N ARG A 252 -5.95 -15.47 -5.92
CA ARG A 252 -5.26 -14.19 -5.70
C ARG A 252 -6.27 -13.08 -5.43
N SER A 253 -5.82 -12.03 -4.76
CA SER A 253 -6.60 -10.83 -4.51
C SER A 253 -5.99 -9.62 -5.23
N LEU A 254 -6.84 -8.70 -5.67
CA LEU A 254 -6.43 -7.38 -6.14
C LEU A 254 -7.35 -6.31 -5.54
N GLN A 255 -6.78 -5.17 -5.18
CA GLN A 255 -7.58 -4.00 -4.83
C GLN A 255 -7.96 -3.27 -6.11
N SER A 256 -9.26 -3.11 -6.33
CA SER A 256 -9.77 -2.42 -7.51
C SER A 256 -9.39 -0.93 -7.47
N VAL A 257 -8.77 -0.40 -8.52
CA VAL A 257 -8.50 1.06 -8.63
C VAL A 257 -9.80 1.87 -8.79
N HIS A 258 -10.90 1.20 -9.14
CA HIS A 258 -12.26 1.75 -9.25
C HIS A 258 -13.13 1.46 -8.03
N HIS A 259 -12.54 1.17 -6.86
CA HIS A 259 -13.33 0.88 -5.66
C HIS A 259 -14.02 2.11 -5.05
N ARG A 260 -13.72 3.31 -5.55
CA ARG A 260 -14.38 4.58 -5.20
C ARG A 260 -15.20 5.07 -6.41
N PRO A 261 -16.49 4.72 -6.49
CA PRO A 261 -17.34 5.22 -7.57
C PRO A 261 -17.50 6.74 -7.49
N SER A 262 -17.89 7.36 -8.61
CA SER A 262 -18.14 8.80 -8.60
C SER A 262 -19.28 9.17 -7.65
N THR A 263 -19.26 10.40 -7.15
CA THR A 263 -20.19 10.90 -6.13
C THR A 263 -21.66 10.67 -6.50
N ILE A 264 -21.99 10.75 -7.80
CA ILE A 264 -23.35 10.49 -8.28
C ILE A 264 -23.77 9.02 -8.08
N ILE A 265 -22.85 8.07 -8.22
CA ILE A 265 -23.11 6.64 -7.99
C ILE A 265 -23.20 6.37 -6.49
N THR A 266 -22.27 6.88 -5.67
CA THR A 266 -22.25 6.62 -4.22
C THR A 266 -23.40 7.30 -3.48
N GLN A 267 -24.00 8.37 -4.02
CA GLN A 267 -25.16 9.03 -3.43
C GLN A 267 -26.51 8.48 -3.91
N ASN A 268 -26.56 7.71 -5.00
CA ASN A 268 -27.83 7.26 -5.60
C ASN A 268 -27.96 5.76 -5.85
N LEU A 269 -26.86 4.99 -5.93
CA LEU A 269 -26.90 3.55 -6.25
C LEU A 269 -26.12 2.70 -5.23
N LEU A 270 -24.83 3.00 -5.03
CA LEU A 270 -23.94 2.24 -4.14
C LEU A 270 -23.76 2.97 -2.81
N LEU A 271 -24.85 3.09 -2.07
CA LEU A 271 -24.97 3.95 -0.89
C LEU A 271 -24.21 3.45 0.35
N GLY A 272 -23.74 2.20 0.34
CA GLY A 272 -23.25 1.50 1.54
C GLY A 272 -24.35 1.08 2.52
N THR A 273 -25.53 1.71 2.46
CA THR A 273 -26.74 1.28 3.17
C THR A 273 -27.37 0.06 2.51
N ASP A 274 -28.09 -0.77 3.28
CA ASP A 274 -28.72 -2.02 2.82
C ASP A 274 -27.77 -3.01 2.09
N GLY A 275 -26.49 -3.01 2.45
CA GLY A 275 -25.48 -3.93 1.89
C GLY A 275 -24.98 -3.60 0.48
N LEU A 276 -25.34 -2.43 -0.08
CA LEU A 276 -24.87 -1.98 -1.40
C LEU A 276 -23.55 -1.22 -1.32
N ILE A 277 -22.46 -1.96 -1.07
CA ILE A 277 -21.10 -1.41 -0.93
C ILE A 277 -20.31 -1.58 -2.23
N PRO A 278 -19.52 -0.58 -2.70
CA PRO A 278 -18.60 -0.74 -3.83
C PRO A 278 -17.62 -1.90 -3.64
N ARG A 279 -17.23 -2.60 -4.72
CA ARG A 279 -16.26 -3.68 -4.63
C ARG A 279 -14.85 -3.12 -4.49
N LYS A 280 -14.22 -3.39 -3.34
CA LYS A 280 -12.85 -2.96 -3.04
C LYS A 280 -11.82 -4.04 -3.33
N ASN A 281 -11.98 -5.20 -2.73
CA ASN A 281 -11.11 -6.35 -2.94
C ASN A 281 -11.79 -7.31 -3.91
N LEU A 282 -11.04 -7.79 -4.90
CA LEU A 282 -11.52 -8.78 -5.85
C LEU A 282 -10.63 -10.01 -5.75
N ASN A 283 -11.24 -11.16 -5.51
CA ASN A 283 -10.57 -12.44 -5.63
C ASN A 283 -10.66 -12.90 -7.08
N TYR A 284 -9.57 -13.42 -7.62
CA TYR A 284 -9.52 -13.86 -9.00
C TYR A 284 -8.65 -15.10 -9.17
N ASP A 285 -9.00 -15.85 -10.20
CA ASP A 285 -8.17 -16.91 -10.73
C ASP A 285 -8.05 -16.82 -12.23
N TYR A 286 -6.87 -17.15 -12.73
CA TYR A 286 -6.64 -17.27 -14.16
C TYR A 286 -5.66 -18.39 -14.49
N SER A 287 -5.77 -18.89 -15.71
CA SER A 287 -4.77 -19.68 -16.40
C SER A 287 -4.62 -19.13 -17.81
N ILE A 288 -3.41 -18.67 -18.16
CA ILE A 288 -3.06 -18.27 -19.51
C ILE A 288 -2.07 -19.28 -20.09
N LEU A 289 -2.46 -19.87 -21.22
CA LEU A 289 -1.71 -20.89 -21.94
C LEU A 289 -1.39 -20.38 -23.34
N SER A 290 -0.22 -20.75 -23.88
CA SER A 290 0.10 -20.48 -25.29
C SER A 290 0.18 -21.75 -26.12
N LYS A 291 -0.15 -21.60 -27.40
CA LYS A 291 0.18 -22.58 -28.42
C LYS A 291 1.43 -22.12 -29.17
N GLY A 292 2.52 -22.88 -29.06
CA GLY A 292 3.74 -22.64 -29.84
C GLY A 292 4.69 -21.54 -29.33
N ILE A 293 4.30 -20.72 -28.33
CA ILE A 293 5.18 -19.67 -27.78
C ILE A 293 6.03 -20.24 -26.67
N ILE A 294 7.35 -20.21 -26.84
CA ILE A 294 8.32 -20.60 -25.81
C ILE A 294 8.39 -19.47 -24.77
N GLU A 295 8.35 -19.83 -23.49
CA GLU A 295 8.58 -18.89 -22.39
C GLU A 295 9.95 -18.21 -22.60
N LYS A 296 9.96 -16.89 -22.86
CA LYS A 296 11.19 -16.12 -22.76
C LYS A 296 11.61 -16.20 -21.29
N PRO A 297 12.82 -16.70 -20.97
CA PRO A 297 13.28 -16.72 -19.59
C PRO A 297 13.21 -15.30 -19.05
N ILE A 298 12.36 -15.10 -18.06
CA ILE A 298 12.33 -13.87 -17.28
C ILE A 298 13.67 -13.83 -16.57
N ASP A 299 14.36 -12.70 -16.62
CA ASP A 299 15.61 -12.54 -15.87
C ASP A 299 15.28 -12.40 -14.38
N TYR A 300 14.93 -13.52 -13.75
CA TYR A 300 14.61 -13.61 -12.33
C TYR A 300 15.84 -13.41 -11.44
N LYS A 301 17.03 -13.28 -12.04
CA LYS A 301 18.26 -12.97 -11.31
C LYS A 301 18.35 -11.48 -10.97
N ALA A 302 17.29 -10.72 -11.20
CA ALA A 302 17.40 -9.29 -11.24
C ALA A 302 16.18 -8.60 -10.61
N LEU A 303 16.22 -8.28 -9.32
CA LEU A 303 15.21 -7.44 -8.65
C LEU A 303 15.65 -5.97 -8.56
N GLY A 304 15.35 -5.16 -9.57
CA GLY A 304 15.32 -3.70 -9.44
C GLY A 304 13.90 -3.19 -9.35
N PHE A 305 13.71 -1.88 -9.11
CA PHE A 305 12.38 -1.29 -9.03
C PHE A 305 11.47 -1.68 -10.22
N ASN A 306 12.01 -1.73 -11.44
CA ASN A 306 11.29 -2.17 -12.64
C ASN A 306 11.04 -3.69 -12.73
N ALA A 307 11.80 -4.50 -11.98
CA ALA A 307 11.63 -5.95 -11.94
C ALA A 307 10.74 -6.42 -10.78
N LEU A 308 10.73 -5.68 -9.67
CA LEU A 308 9.77 -5.82 -8.56
C LEU A 308 8.34 -5.62 -9.05
N TYR A 309 8.18 -4.72 -10.01
CA TYR A 309 6.91 -4.50 -10.66
C TYR A 309 7.11 -4.24 -12.15
N ARG A 310 7.06 -5.33 -12.94
CA ARG A 310 7.20 -5.33 -14.41
C ARG A 310 6.29 -4.34 -15.16
N PRO A 311 5.06 -4.05 -14.69
CA PRO A 311 4.26 -2.93 -15.20
C PRO A 311 4.97 -1.56 -15.22
N LEU A 312 6.04 -1.38 -14.45
CA LEU A 312 6.84 -0.14 -14.39
C LEU A 312 7.93 -0.07 -15.45
N ASP A 313 7.87 -0.87 -16.53
CA ASP A 313 8.59 -0.51 -17.75
C ASP A 313 8.00 0.81 -18.28
N PHE A 314 8.63 1.92 -17.88
CA PHE A 314 8.07 3.26 -17.98
C PHE A 314 7.72 3.70 -19.41
N LYS A 315 8.30 3.02 -20.42
CA LYS A 315 7.97 3.20 -21.84
C LYS A 315 6.52 2.84 -22.20
N LYS A 316 5.87 2.04 -21.37
CA LYS A 316 4.52 1.49 -21.60
C LYS A 316 3.45 2.10 -20.68
N LEU A 317 3.84 2.96 -19.74
CA LEU A 317 2.95 3.58 -18.75
C LEU A 317 2.21 4.83 -19.26
N ASP A 318 2.66 5.43 -20.36
CA ASP A 318 2.23 6.72 -20.93
C ASP A 318 0.76 6.78 -21.40
N ALA A 319 0.01 5.70 -21.24
CA ALA A 319 -1.33 5.60 -21.79
C ALA A 319 -2.45 5.39 -20.76
N ASN A 320 -2.12 5.44 -19.46
CA ASN A 320 -3.15 5.51 -18.42
C ASN A 320 -3.43 6.98 -18.05
N ASP A 321 -4.46 7.56 -18.67
CA ASP A 321 -4.98 8.92 -18.38
C ASP A 321 -5.28 9.18 -16.89
N TYR A 322 -5.40 8.10 -16.10
CA TYR A 322 -5.64 8.11 -14.66
C TYR A 322 -4.39 8.48 -13.84
N ILE A 323 -3.20 7.99 -14.19
CA ILE A 323 -1.98 8.17 -13.40
C ILE A 323 -1.45 9.61 -13.54
N HIS A 324 -1.48 10.16 -14.77
CA HIS A 324 -0.97 11.51 -15.04
C HIS A 324 -1.77 12.64 -14.40
N LYS A 325 -3.00 12.37 -13.96
CA LYS A 325 -3.88 13.35 -13.29
C LYS A 325 -3.76 13.34 -11.77
N LYS A 326 -3.03 12.37 -11.22
CA LYS A 326 -2.88 12.20 -9.78
C LYS A 326 -1.49 12.64 -9.32
N ILE A 327 -1.39 12.83 -8.01
CA ILE A 327 -0.12 13.00 -7.32
C ILE A 327 -0.07 12.10 -6.10
N PHE A 328 1.06 11.46 -5.89
CA PHE A 328 1.23 10.47 -4.85
C PHE A 328 2.16 11.03 -3.79
N ILE A 329 1.69 11.10 -2.55
CA ILE A 329 2.37 11.75 -1.45
C ILE A 329 2.82 10.70 -0.44
N GLY A 330 4.09 10.72 -0.10
CA GLY A 330 4.66 9.97 1.01
C GLY A 330 4.93 10.89 2.18
N ILE A 331 4.40 10.56 3.35
CA ILE A 331 4.63 11.30 4.60
C ILE A 331 5.44 10.42 5.54
N ASP A 332 6.67 10.84 5.83
CA ASP A 332 7.41 10.29 6.97
C ASP A 332 6.99 11.02 8.24
N PHE A 333 6.07 10.44 9.02
CA PHE A 333 5.60 11.03 10.27
C PHE A 333 6.58 10.70 11.40
N GLY A 334 7.72 11.40 11.47
CA GLY A 334 8.76 11.14 12.46
C GLY A 334 8.48 11.72 13.86
N THR A 335 9.13 11.14 14.88
CA THR A 335 9.02 11.56 16.28
C THR A 335 9.44 13.01 16.51
N SER A 336 10.49 13.46 15.82
CA SER A 336 11.08 14.80 15.97
C SER A 336 10.85 15.69 14.76
N SER A 337 10.82 15.12 13.56
CA SER A 337 10.59 15.85 12.32
C SER A 337 9.76 15.00 11.38
N THR A 338 8.90 15.66 10.62
CA THR A 338 8.10 15.11 9.55
C THR A 338 8.68 15.54 8.21
N VAL A 339 8.74 14.63 7.25
CA VAL A 339 9.15 14.92 5.86
C VAL A 339 8.05 14.47 4.92
N VAL A 340 7.82 15.25 3.87
CA VAL A 340 6.81 14.93 2.85
C VAL A 340 7.51 14.88 1.49
N SER A 341 7.21 13.84 0.71
CA SER A 341 7.68 13.70 -0.66
C SER A 341 6.52 13.48 -1.62
N THR A 342 6.67 13.96 -2.85
CA THR A 342 5.76 13.68 -3.96
C THR A 342 6.41 12.69 -4.92
N ALA A 343 5.60 11.84 -5.54
CA ALA A 343 5.94 11.03 -6.69
C ALA A 343 4.95 11.32 -7.82
N GLN A 344 5.47 11.52 -9.03
CA GLN A 344 4.67 11.79 -10.23
C GLN A 344 5.28 11.14 -11.46
N LEU A 345 4.44 10.63 -12.36
CA LEU A 345 4.88 10.17 -13.68
C LEU A 345 4.95 11.35 -14.65
N ILE A 346 6.16 11.74 -15.04
CA ILE A 346 6.44 12.79 -16.02
C ILE A 346 7.05 12.13 -17.26
N GLY A 347 6.26 12.03 -18.32
CA GLY A 347 6.59 11.19 -19.48
C GLY A 347 6.83 9.74 -19.05
N GLU A 348 7.98 9.18 -19.41
CA GLU A 348 8.39 7.82 -19.07
C GLU A 348 9.28 7.76 -17.81
N LYS A 349 9.16 8.69 -16.85
CA LYS A 349 9.95 8.68 -15.62
C LYS A 349 9.11 9.04 -14.41
N ILE A 350 9.32 8.31 -13.31
CA ILE A 350 8.82 8.74 -12.01
C ILE A 350 9.79 9.75 -11.44
N GLU A 351 9.32 10.98 -11.25
CA GLU A 351 10.05 11.99 -10.48
C GLU A 351 9.60 11.91 -9.01
N ILE A 352 10.59 11.85 -8.10
CA ILE A 352 10.35 11.85 -6.65
C ILE A 352 11.10 13.01 -6.03
N LYS A 353 10.39 13.84 -5.27
CA LYS A 353 10.96 15.04 -4.66
C LYS A 353 10.41 15.26 -3.26
N ALA A 354 11.29 15.52 -2.29
CA ALA A 354 10.87 16.03 -0.99
C ALA A 354 10.39 17.48 -1.13
N ILE A 355 9.20 17.78 -0.61
CA ILE A 355 8.60 19.10 -0.77
C ILE A 355 9.09 20.04 0.34
N PRO A 356 9.61 21.23 0.00
CA PRO A 356 10.04 22.19 0.99
C PRO A 356 8.83 22.96 1.55
N ILE A 357 8.52 22.77 2.83
CA ILE A 357 7.38 23.38 3.51
C ILE A 357 7.79 24.73 4.10
N LYS A 358 6.97 25.77 3.86
CA LYS A 358 7.19 27.12 4.39
C LYS A 358 6.89 27.14 5.89
N GLN A 359 7.81 27.69 6.67
CA GLN A 359 7.75 27.74 8.12
C GLN A 359 8.28 29.09 8.61
N LYS A 360 7.61 29.67 9.60
CA LYS A 360 8.10 30.88 10.26
C LYS A 360 9.11 30.51 11.35
N ASN A 361 10.10 31.35 11.61
CA ASN A 361 10.92 31.28 12.83
C ASN A 361 10.39 32.23 13.91
N HIS A 362 11.01 32.24 15.09
CA HIS A 362 10.62 33.14 16.20
C HIS A 362 10.68 34.64 15.86
N LEU A 363 11.50 35.04 14.88
CA LEU A 363 11.58 36.43 14.38
C LEU A 363 10.50 36.76 13.34
N GLY A 364 9.65 35.79 12.98
CA GLY A 364 8.62 35.94 11.95
C GLY A 364 9.13 35.83 10.51
N SER A 365 10.42 35.58 10.30
CA SER A 365 10.99 35.30 8.99
C SER A 365 10.50 33.93 8.50
N THR A 366 10.12 33.86 7.23
CA THR A 366 9.68 32.60 6.62
C THR A 366 10.85 31.93 5.91
N THR A 367 11.10 30.66 6.24
CA THR A 367 12.06 29.78 5.57
C THR A 367 11.33 28.56 5.00
N SER A 368 11.84 27.96 3.95
CA SER A 368 11.28 26.74 3.37
C SER A 368 12.26 25.59 3.56
N SER A 369 11.77 24.44 4.03
CA SER A 369 12.61 23.27 4.36
C SER A 369 11.79 21.98 4.20
N PRO A 370 12.37 20.90 3.65
CA PRO A 370 11.74 19.58 3.66
C PRO A 370 11.47 19.03 5.07
N LEU A 371 12.25 19.46 6.05
CA LEU A 371 12.10 19.06 7.45
C LEU A 371 11.12 19.99 8.18
N VAL A 372 10.03 19.43 8.67
CA VAL A 372 9.05 20.11 9.52
C VAL A 372 9.14 19.53 10.93
N PRO A 373 9.60 20.27 11.95
CA PRO A 373 9.57 19.79 13.33
C PRO A 373 8.17 19.32 13.76
N THR A 374 8.08 18.11 14.32
CA THR A 374 6.82 17.49 14.76
C THR A 374 6.41 18.04 16.14
N ILE A 375 6.12 19.34 16.18
CA ILE A 375 5.84 20.09 17.42
C ILE A 375 4.85 21.22 17.15
N MET A 376 4.04 21.49 18.16
CA MET A 376 3.14 22.63 18.21
C MET A 376 3.29 23.39 19.51
N SER A 377 2.99 24.68 19.48
CA SER A 377 3.05 25.53 20.66
C SER A 377 2.09 26.70 20.56
N ILE A 378 1.82 27.33 21.69
CA ILE A 378 1.06 28.57 21.78
C ILE A 378 1.80 29.56 22.69
N SER A 379 1.86 30.81 22.25
CA SER A 379 2.36 31.91 23.08
C SER A 379 1.60 33.19 22.74
N ASN A 380 1.14 33.95 23.73
CA ASN A 380 0.37 35.19 23.54
C ASN A 380 -0.82 35.04 22.56
N ASN A 381 -1.61 33.96 22.69
CA ASN A 381 -2.72 33.59 21.79
C ASN A 381 -2.32 33.31 20.32
N LYS A 382 -1.03 33.19 20.01
CA LYS A 382 -0.53 32.81 18.67
C LYS A 382 -0.22 31.32 18.66
N PHE A 383 -0.94 30.57 17.82
CA PHE A 383 -0.65 29.15 17.56
C PHE A 383 0.53 29.00 16.60
N MET A 384 1.41 28.05 16.88
CA MET A 384 2.69 27.87 16.21
C MET A 384 2.90 26.38 15.92
N VAL A 385 3.45 26.06 14.75
CA VAL A 385 3.76 24.69 14.31
C VAL A 385 5.13 24.69 13.63
N GLY A 386 5.84 23.56 13.66
CA GLY A 386 7.12 23.40 12.96
C GLY A 386 8.24 24.23 13.61
N VAL A 387 9.10 24.82 12.80
CA VAL A 387 10.24 25.65 13.26
C VAL A 387 9.80 26.73 14.26
N HIS A 388 8.66 27.37 14.01
CA HIS A 388 8.16 28.43 14.89
C HIS A 388 7.89 27.90 16.31
N ALA A 389 7.29 26.71 16.44
CA ALA A 389 7.05 26.10 17.73
C ALA A 389 8.36 25.55 18.35
N ALA A 390 9.24 24.97 17.54
CA ALA A 390 10.53 24.44 17.98
C ALA A 390 11.42 25.54 18.62
N ASP A 391 11.49 26.72 18.02
CA ASP A 391 12.27 27.86 18.55
C ASP A 391 11.80 28.31 19.94
N TYR A 392 10.50 28.20 20.22
CA TYR A 392 9.92 28.59 21.51
C TYR A 392 9.97 27.48 22.56
N LYS A 393 10.24 26.23 22.17
CA LYS A 393 10.23 25.06 23.06
C LYS A 393 11.00 25.27 24.38
N PRO A 394 12.20 25.90 24.42
CA PRO A 394 12.94 26.10 25.68
C PRO A 394 12.23 27.00 26.71
N PHE A 395 11.30 27.85 26.26
CA PHE A 395 10.57 28.81 27.09
C PHE A 395 9.18 28.33 27.50
N LEU A 396 8.76 27.15 27.03
CA LEU A 396 7.42 26.61 27.16
C LEU A 396 7.43 25.27 27.93
N LYS A 397 6.27 24.88 28.46
CA LYS A 397 6.03 23.68 29.26
C LYS A 397 5.15 22.68 28.52
N LEU A 398 5.66 21.45 28.38
CA LEU A 398 4.94 20.34 27.76
C LEU A 398 3.56 20.13 28.43
N GLY A 399 2.52 19.99 27.61
CA GLY A 399 1.14 19.77 28.06
C GLY A 399 0.44 21.01 28.61
N LYS A 400 1.10 22.18 28.58
CA LYS A 400 0.50 23.47 28.94
C LYS A 400 0.40 24.39 27.72
N ASP A 401 1.54 24.63 27.07
CA ASP A 401 1.69 25.56 25.95
C ASP A 401 2.60 25.03 24.83
N THR A 402 3.11 23.80 24.97
CA THR A 402 3.81 23.06 23.91
C THR A 402 3.43 21.57 23.90
N TRP A 403 3.41 20.96 22.70
CA TRP A 403 3.00 19.57 22.44
C TRP A 403 3.88 18.95 21.36
N HIS A 404 4.50 17.81 21.63
CA HIS A 404 5.37 17.07 20.72
C HIS A 404 5.44 15.58 21.12
N SER A 405 6.30 14.81 20.45
CA SER A 405 6.49 13.37 20.72
C SER A 405 5.21 12.54 20.55
N PHE A 406 4.31 12.99 19.67
CA PHE A 406 3.04 12.31 19.38
C PHE A 406 3.26 10.85 18.98
N LYS A 407 4.24 10.59 18.09
CA LYS A 407 4.54 9.25 17.57
C LYS A 407 4.82 8.21 18.67
N GLN A 408 5.57 8.59 19.70
CA GLN A 408 5.90 7.72 20.82
C GLN A 408 4.69 7.34 21.68
N ASN A 409 3.62 8.13 21.61
CA ASN A 409 2.43 8.00 22.45
C ASN A 409 1.18 7.57 21.66
N LEU A 410 1.34 7.15 20.39
CA LEU A 410 0.26 6.84 19.43
C LEU A 410 -0.70 5.69 19.82
N GLY A 411 -0.69 5.19 21.06
CA GLY A 411 -1.68 4.25 21.61
C GLY A 411 -2.46 4.78 22.83
N ASN A 412 -2.00 5.90 23.39
CA ASN A 412 -2.49 6.48 24.65
C ASN A 412 -2.82 7.97 24.54
N LEU A 413 -2.75 8.57 23.35
CA LEU A 413 -2.98 10.02 23.16
C LEU A 413 -4.33 10.50 23.72
N GLU A 414 -5.38 9.67 23.62
CA GLU A 414 -6.72 9.98 24.15
C GLU A 414 -6.73 10.10 25.68
N ASN A 415 -5.88 9.34 26.37
CA ASN A 415 -5.77 9.35 27.84
C ASN A 415 -4.84 10.45 28.35
N ILE A 416 -4.06 11.09 27.45
CA ILE A 416 -3.19 12.20 27.81
C ILE A 416 -4.03 13.48 27.79
N GLU A 417 -4.66 13.76 28.93
CA GLU A 417 -5.33 15.03 29.16
C GLU A 417 -4.32 16.15 29.36
N TYR A 418 -4.65 17.33 28.84
CA TYR A 418 -3.92 18.56 29.12
C TYR A 418 -4.79 19.51 29.95
N PRO A 419 -5.08 19.20 31.22
CA PRO A 419 -6.02 19.97 32.03
C PRO A 419 -5.54 21.40 32.32
N SER A 420 -4.22 21.62 32.25
CA SER A 420 -3.59 22.95 32.37
C SER A 420 -3.37 23.64 31.02
N SER A 421 -3.86 23.06 29.92
CA SER A 421 -3.71 23.60 28.57
C SER A 421 -4.29 25.00 28.50
N ILE A 422 -3.46 25.96 28.09
CA ILE A 422 -3.98 27.31 27.83
C ILE A 422 -4.96 27.33 26.63
N LEU A 423 -4.96 26.26 25.81
CA LEU A 423 -5.90 26.07 24.71
C LEU A 423 -7.27 25.58 25.15
N ALA A 424 -7.45 25.03 26.36
CA ALA A 424 -8.78 24.66 26.86
C ALA A 424 -9.75 25.86 26.90
N LYS A 425 -9.21 27.08 26.94
CA LYS A 425 -9.95 28.36 26.94
C LYS A 425 -9.73 29.21 25.67
N HIS A 426 -9.05 28.69 24.65
CA HIS A 426 -8.82 29.43 23.41
C HIS A 426 -10.14 29.62 22.62
N PRO A 427 -10.39 30.81 22.04
CA PRO A 427 -11.68 31.12 21.42
C PRO A 427 -12.03 30.24 20.21
N THR A 428 -11.05 29.82 19.42
CA THR A 428 -11.28 29.11 18.15
C THR A 428 -10.67 27.71 18.04
N ASN A 429 -9.61 27.42 18.80
CA ASN A 429 -8.79 26.22 18.63
C ASN A 429 -8.62 25.54 19.99
N LYS A 430 -9.67 24.88 20.46
CA LYS A 430 -9.64 24.17 21.74
C LYS A 430 -8.88 22.86 21.56
N ILE A 431 -7.90 22.62 22.44
CA ILE A 431 -7.13 21.38 22.52
C ILE A 431 -7.19 20.90 23.96
N SER A 432 -7.90 19.80 24.16
CA SER A 432 -8.19 19.14 25.43
C SER A 432 -7.30 17.91 25.68
N ASN A 433 -6.83 17.26 24.61
CA ASN A 433 -5.99 16.07 24.66
C ASN A 433 -4.96 16.02 23.51
N ALA A 434 -4.11 14.98 23.52
CA ALA A 434 -3.04 14.81 22.54
C ALA A 434 -3.52 14.39 21.14
N THR A 435 -4.70 13.77 21.04
CA THR A 435 -5.34 13.39 19.77
C THR A 435 -5.79 14.63 18.98
N GLU A 436 -6.43 15.59 19.65
CA GLU A 436 -6.81 16.88 19.04
C GLU A 436 -5.55 17.65 18.60
N ALA A 437 -4.52 17.65 19.43
CA ALA A 437 -3.24 18.27 19.09
C ALA A 437 -2.65 17.66 17.80
N LEU A 438 -2.57 16.35 17.71
CA LEU A 438 -2.07 15.67 16.51
C LEU A 438 -2.93 15.99 15.27
N THR A 439 -4.25 16.07 15.43
CA THR A 439 -5.17 16.44 14.35
C THR A 439 -4.88 17.84 13.79
N TYR A 440 -4.61 18.83 14.65
CA TYR A 440 -4.20 20.17 14.22
C TYR A 440 -2.86 20.17 13.47
N PHE A 441 -1.90 19.33 13.90
CA PHE A 441 -0.63 19.18 13.20
C PHE A 441 -0.84 18.68 11.77
N PHE A 442 -1.67 17.65 11.58
CA PHE A 442 -1.98 17.14 10.24
C PHE A 442 -2.76 18.12 9.38
N LYS A 443 -3.68 18.89 9.97
CA LYS A 443 -4.35 19.99 9.27
C LYS A 443 -3.36 21.03 8.74
N TYR A 444 -2.42 21.47 9.58
CA TYR A 444 -1.35 22.36 9.14
C TYR A 444 -0.53 21.75 8.00
N LEU A 445 -0.15 20.47 8.14
CA LEU A 445 0.65 19.78 7.13
C LEU A 445 -0.10 19.71 5.79
N LYS A 446 -1.38 19.34 5.81
CA LYS A 446 -2.25 19.27 4.63
C LYS A 446 -2.37 20.62 3.91
N ASP A 447 -2.57 21.70 4.66
CA ASP A 447 -2.64 23.04 4.08
C ASP A 447 -1.31 23.44 3.44
N GLN A 448 -0.16 23.12 4.07
CA GLN A 448 1.16 23.37 3.49
C GLN A 448 1.44 22.55 2.24
N ILE A 449 1.05 21.28 2.23
CA ILE A 449 1.12 20.41 1.05
C ILE A 449 0.31 21.03 -0.08
N PHE A 450 -0.95 21.38 0.16
CA PHE A 450 -1.85 21.92 -0.86
C PHE A 450 -1.32 23.23 -1.47
N GLU A 451 -0.81 24.14 -0.62
CA GLU A 451 -0.18 25.38 -1.10
C GLU A 451 1.08 25.12 -1.93
N TYR A 452 1.90 24.14 -1.56
CA TYR A 452 3.06 23.73 -2.36
C TYR A 452 2.60 23.23 -3.74
N LEU A 453 1.66 22.30 -3.79
CA LEU A 453 1.14 21.71 -5.04
C LEU A 453 0.61 22.80 -5.98
N LYS A 454 -0.20 23.72 -5.46
CA LYS A 454 -0.74 24.84 -6.22
C LYS A 454 0.36 25.76 -6.77
N SER A 455 1.39 26.03 -5.97
CA SER A 455 2.49 26.91 -6.38
C SER A 455 3.42 26.30 -7.43
N ASP A 456 3.55 24.98 -7.43
CA ASP A 456 4.42 24.21 -8.33
C ASP A 456 3.67 23.74 -9.59
N GLY A 457 2.39 24.11 -9.73
CA GLY A 457 1.55 23.74 -10.87
C GLY A 457 1.19 22.25 -10.92
N LEU A 458 1.24 21.57 -9.78
CA LEU A 458 0.96 20.15 -9.64
C LEU A 458 -0.54 19.88 -9.42
N PRO A 459 -1.04 18.67 -9.73
CA PRO A 459 -2.44 18.31 -9.47
C PRO A 459 -2.83 18.53 -8.01
N THR A 460 -3.94 19.25 -7.79
CA THR A 460 -4.52 19.48 -6.47
C THR A 460 -5.77 18.64 -6.21
N GLU A 461 -6.22 17.90 -7.23
CA GLU A 461 -7.26 16.88 -7.15
C GLU A 461 -6.60 15.50 -7.36
N GLY A 462 -7.18 14.44 -6.81
CA GLY A 462 -6.62 13.09 -6.94
C GLY A 462 -5.29 12.90 -6.20
N ILE A 463 -5.17 13.47 -5.00
CA ILE A 463 -4.01 13.31 -4.12
C ILE A 463 -4.13 12.00 -3.36
N GLU A 464 -3.15 11.12 -3.49
CA GLU A 464 -3.12 9.81 -2.84
C GLU A 464 -1.97 9.73 -1.84
N TYR A 465 -2.22 9.24 -0.62
CA TYR A 465 -1.24 9.27 0.46
C TYR A 465 -0.75 7.89 0.87
N SER A 466 0.52 7.82 1.22
CA SER A 466 1.08 6.77 2.09
C SER A 466 1.88 7.41 3.23
N ILE A 467 1.74 6.87 4.44
CA ILE A 467 2.27 7.40 5.68
C ILE A 467 3.16 6.32 6.31
N SER A 468 4.38 6.71 6.68
CA SER A 468 5.30 5.82 7.37
C SER A 468 4.82 5.51 8.80
N ILE A 469 4.98 4.26 9.21
CA ILE A 469 4.75 3.80 10.58
C ILE A 469 5.97 2.98 11.05
N PRO A 470 6.20 2.86 12.37
CA PRO A 470 7.23 1.96 12.87
C PRO A 470 6.99 0.52 12.40
N ALA A 471 8.05 -0.29 12.34
CA ALA A 471 7.89 -1.72 12.07
C ALA A 471 7.10 -2.40 13.20
N GLY A 472 6.21 -3.34 12.85
CA GLY A 472 5.37 -4.04 13.84
C GLY A 472 4.37 -3.13 14.57
N PHE A 473 4.01 -1.98 13.99
CA PHE A 473 3.11 -1.03 14.64
C PHE A 473 1.72 -1.64 14.90
N PRO A 474 1.15 -1.55 16.11
CA PRO A 474 -0.07 -2.28 16.39
C PRO A 474 -1.33 -1.62 15.78
N SER A 475 -2.35 -2.47 15.58
CA SER A 475 -3.62 -2.15 14.95
C SER A 475 -4.37 -0.97 15.54
N LYS A 476 -4.41 -0.88 16.88
CA LYS A 476 -5.13 0.18 17.61
C LYS A 476 -4.52 1.55 17.32
N GLU A 477 -3.19 1.62 17.32
CA GLU A 477 -2.40 2.81 17.03
C GLU A 477 -2.59 3.24 15.57
N LYS A 478 -2.60 2.29 14.61
CA LYS A 478 -2.92 2.56 13.20
C LYS A 478 -4.30 3.18 13.04
N LYS A 479 -5.32 2.62 13.70
CA LYS A 479 -6.71 3.13 13.68
C LYS A 479 -6.78 4.56 14.24
N MET A 480 -6.12 4.84 15.36
CA MET A 480 -6.07 6.19 15.93
C MET A 480 -5.33 7.17 15.01
N LEU A 481 -4.18 6.79 14.46
CA LEU A 481 -3.43 7.62 13.52
C LEU A 481 -4.26 7.95 12.27
N LYS A 482 -4.95 6.95 11.70
CA LYS A 482 -5.85 7.13 10.55
C LYS A 482 -6.97 8.11 10.88
N SER A 483 -7.58 8.01 12.06
CA SER A 483 -8.60 8.95 12.54
C SER A 483 -8.06 10.38 12.61
N CYS A 484 -6.87 10.60 13.19
CA CYS A 484 -6.22 11.91 13.22
C CYS A 484 -5.93 12.48 11.83
N LEU A 485 -5.50 11.64 10.87
CA LEU A 485 -5.24 12.05 9.49
C LEU A 485 -6.53 12.53 8.80
N ILE A 486 -7.59 11.71 8.87
CA ILE A 486 -8.90 12.02 8.26
C ILE A 486 -9.48 13.30 8.88
N ASN A 487 -9.47 13.41 10.21
CA ASN A 487 -9.95 14.60 10.91
C ASN A 487 -9.08 15.85 10.62
N GLY A 488 -7.81 15.63 10.26
CA GLY A 488 -6.90 16.67 9.77
C GLY A 488 -7.14 17.06 8.31
N GLY A 489 -8.06 16.40 7.60
CA GLY A 489 -8.36 16.66 6.19
C GLY A 489 -7.41 15.97 5.21
N ILE A 490 -6.62 15.00 5.67
CA ILE A 490 -5.84 14.09 4.82
C ILE A 490 -6.72 12.87 4.54
N GLU A 491 -7.43 12.92 3.43
CA GLU A 491 -8.21 11.78 2.94
C GLU A 491 -7.24 10.69 2.48
N CYS A 492 -7.27 9.54 3.14
CA CYS A 492 -6.36 8.44 2.89
C CYS A 492 -7.12 7.11 2.74
N GLU A 493 -6.51 6.14 2.06
CA GLU A 493 -7.10 4.83 1.81
C GLU A 493 -7.28 3.99 3.09
N ASP A 494 -7.86 2.79 2.95
CA ASP A 494 -7.89 1.83 4.07
C ASP A 494 -6.51 1.35 4.49
N THR A 495 -5.56 1.36 3.55
CA THR A 495 -4.16 0.95 3.71
C THR A 495 -3.19 2.09 3.45
N PRO A 496 -3.25 3.19 4.20
CA PRO A 496 -2.40 4.32 3.91
C PRO A 496 -1.00 4.10 4.51
N PHE A 497 -0.72 2.99 5.19
CA PHE A 497 0.49 2.84 5.99
C PHE A 497 1.54 1.97 5.31
N ILE A 498 2.80 2.33 5.50
CA ILE A 498 3.96 1.51 5.17
C ILE A 498 4.95 1.53 6.34
N GLU A 499 5.55 0.38 6.64
CA GLU A 499 6.59 0.33 7.66
C GLU A 499 7.85 1.09 7.20
N GLU A 500 8.40 1.91 8.09
CA GLU A 500 9.62 2.70 7.87
C GLU A 500 10.77 1.91 7.24
N PRO A 501 11.15 0.70 7.73
CA PRO A 501 12.24 -0.04 7.12
C PRO A 501 11.90 -0.55 5.71
N ASN A 502 10.64 -0.90 5.44
CA ASN A 502 10.18 -1.27 4.12
C ASN A 502 10.15 -0.07 3.16
N ALA A 503 9.77 1.12 3.64
CA ALA A 503 9.87 2.36 2.86
C ALA A 503 11.33 2.70 2.52
N ALA A 504 12.25 2.57 3.49
CA ALA A 504 13.68 2.77 3.25
C ALA A 504 14.24 1.77 2.21
N LEU A 505 13.82 0.50 2.27
CA LEU A 505 14.16 -0.53 1.30
C LEU A 505 13.64 -0.19 -0.10
N ILE A 506 12.38 0.24 -0.24
CA ILE A 506 11.81 0.67 -1.53
C ILE A 506 12.61 1.83 -2.13
N ASN A 507 12.94 2.85 -1.33
CA ASN A 507 13.74 3.98 -1.82
C ASN A 507 15.14 3.53 -2.27
N TYR A 508 15.79 2.64 -1.52
CA TYR A 508 17.09 2.06 -1.92
C TYR A 508 17.00 1.35 -3.28
N LEU A 509 16.00 0.48 -3.44
CA LEU A 509 15.78 -0.28 -4.67
C LEU A 509 15.53 0.64 -5.88
N PHE A 510 14.83 1.76 -5.66
CA PHE A 510 14.60 2.79 -6.66
C PHE A 510 15.88 3.58 -6.99
N GLU A 511 16.54 4.16 -5.99
CA GLU A 511 17.71 5.05 -6.20
C GLU A 511 18.87 4.32 -6.89
N GLN A 512 19.06 3.05 -6.58
CA GLN A 512 20.19 2.31 -7.11
C GLN A 512 19.94 1.69 -8.48
N ASN A 513 18.68 1.58 -8.91
CA ASN A 513 18.30 0.76 -10.08
C ASN A 513 18.95 -0.65 -10.04
N ILE A 514 19.28 -1.16 -8.85
CA ILE A 514 20.02 -2.41 -8.67
C ILE A 514 19.09 -3.58 -8.83
N TYR A 515 19.58 -4.59 -9.52
CA TYR A 515 19.00 -5.92 -9.65
C TYR A 515 19.47 -6.82 -8.50
N VAL A 516 18.63 -7.14 -7.50
CA VAL A 516 18.97 -8.13 -6.46
C VAL A 516 18.80 -9.54 -7.04
N GLU A 517 19.83 -10.37 -6.98
CA GLU A 517 19.76 -11.77 -7.45
C GLU A 517 18.87 -12.62 -6.54
N THR A 518 17.75 -13.14 -7.06
CA THR A 518 16.70 -13.75 -6.21
C THR A 518 16.36 -15.20 -6.45
N ASN A 519 17.32 -16.05 -6.11
CA ASN A 519 17.00 -17.43 -5.71
C ASN A 519 17.33 -17.68 -4.22
N ILE A 520 17.86 -16.68 -3.50
CA ILE A 520 18.32 -16.83 -2.10
C ILE A 520 17.81 -15.63 -1.30
N PRO A 521 17.06 -15.85 -0.20
CA PRO A 521 16.63 -14.77 0.69
C PRO A 521 17.81 -13.92 1.17
N LYS A 522 17.60 -12.61 1.26
CA LYS A 522 18.62 -11.66 1.73
C LYS A 522 18.21 -11.08 3.08
N ASN A 523 19.11 -11.13 4.05
CA ASN A 523 18.89 -10.41 5.31
C ASN A 523 19.41 -8.96 5.15
N ILE A 524 18.52 -8.01 5.40
CA ILE A 524 18.73 -6.58 5.24
C ILE A 524 18.54 -5.93 6.61
N LEU A 525 19.58 -5.27 7.12
CA LEU A 525 19.49 -4.48 8.35
C LEU A 525 19.18 -3.03 7.98
N VAL A 526 18.09 -2.48 8.51
CA VAL A 526 17.77 -1.06 8.43
C VAL A 526 18.09 -0.41 9.78
N LEU A 527 18.98 0.58 9.76
CA LEU A 527 19.43 1.33 10.93
C LEU A 527 18.93 2.77 10.83
N ASP A 528 17.92 3.13 11.63
CA ASP A 528 17.41 4.49 11.74
C ASP A 528 18.04 5.21 12.93
N LEU A 529 18.87 6.21 12.62
CA LEU A 529 19.53 7.06 13.60
C LEU A 529 18.75 8.37 13.77
N GLY A 530 17.72 8.32 14.61
CA GLY A 530 16.87 9.46 14.95
C GLY A 530 17.51 10.44 15.95
N ALA A 531 16.80 11.53 16.24
CA ALA A 531 17.24 12.49 17.26
C ALA A 531 17.06 11.95 18.69
N GLY A 532 15.97 11.23 18.96
CA GLY A 532 15.66 10.69 20.29
C GLY A 532 15.80 9.18 20.44
N THR A 533 15.75 8.44 19.33
CA THR A 533 15.74 6.97 19.31
C THR A 533 16.73 6.46 18.27
N VAL A 534 17.20 5.23 18.47
CA VAL A 534 17.85 4.42 17.44
C VAL A 534 16.98 3.19 17.24
N ASP A 535 16.54 2.99 16.00
CA ASP A 535 15.70 1.86 15.63
C ASP A 535 16.49 0.93 14.69
N VAL A 536 16.57 -0.35 15.04
CA VAL A 536 17.19 -1.41 14.23
C VAL A 536 16.10 -2.39 13.82
N SER A 537 15.97 -2.61 12.51
CA SER A 537 15.05 -3.61 11.96
C SER A 537 15.80 -4.55 11.05
N ILE A 538 15.60 -5.86 11.23
CA ILE A 538 16.20 -6.88 10.36
C ILE A 538 15.07 -7.48 9.52
N LEU A 539 15.18 -7.30 8.21
CA LEU A 539 14.25 -7.80 7.20
C LEU A 539 14.85 -9.00 6.48
N ARG A 540 14.06 -10.04 6.23
CA ARG A 540 14.37 -11.08 5.26
C ARG A 540 13.56 -10.82 4.01
N ALA A 541 14.24 -10.39 2.95
CA ALA A 541 13.64 -10.07 1.67
C ALA A 541 13.84 -11.21 0.67
N GLU A 542 12.78 -11.59 -0.05
CA GLU A 542 12.82 -12.66 -1.04
C GLU A 542 11.85 -12.39 -2.20
N ASN A 543 12.12 -13.00 -3.35
CA ASN A 543 11.18 -13.00 -4.46
C ASN A 543 10.35 -14.29 -4.40
N SER A 544 9.05 -14.15 -4.23
CA SER A 544 8.10 -15.27 -4.21
C SER A 544 7.24 -15.27 -5.47
N ASN A 545 6.44 -16.32 -5.66
CA ASN A 545 5.45 -16.35 -6.73
C ASN A 545 4.46 -15.17 -6.65
N ASP A 546 4.17 -14.65 -5.45
CA ASP A 546 3.22 -13.55 -5.22
C ASP A 546 3.89 -12.16 -5.28
N GLY A 547 5.17 -12.14 -5.63
CA GLY A 547 6.01 -10.96 -5.77
C GLY A 547 7.08 -10.89 -4.68
N PHE A 548 7.69 -9.72 -4.57
CA PHE A 548 8.72 -9.49 -3.57
C PHE A 548 8.11 -9.30 -2.19
N THR A 549 8.55 -10.12 -1.23
CA THR A 549 8.10 -10.11 0.15
C THR A 549 9.23 -9.64 1.07
N SER A 550 8.86 -9.14 2.24
CA SER A 550 9.77 -8.72 3.29
C SER A 550 9.22 -9.20 4.63
N GLN A 551 9.90 -10.18 5.23
CA GLN A 551 9.60 -10.65 6.58
C GLN A 551 10.40 -9.86 7.61
N LEU A 552 9.73 -9.41 8.66
CA LEU A 552 10.39 -8.81 9.80
C LEU A 552 10.93 -9.91 10.73
N LEU A 553 12.26 -9.99 10.87
CA LEU A 553 12.91 -10.96 11.78
C LEU A 553 13.09 -10.38 13.19
N SER A 554 13.47 -9.11 13.29
CA SER A 554 13.56 -8.42 14.58
C SER A 554 13.32 -6.92 14.42
N VAL A 555 12.80 -6.31 15.48
CA VAL A 555 12.71 -4.86 15.66
C VAL A 555 13.18 -4.54 17.06
N LEU A 556 14.15 -3.64 17.16
CA LEU A 556 14.58 -3.08 18.43
C LEU A 556 14.61 -1.57 18.33
N ARG A 557 13.91 -0.91 19.24
CA ARG A 557 13.89 0.55 19.41
C ARG A 557 14.52 0.89 20.74
N GLN A 558 15.67 1.55 20.71
CA GLN A 558 16.35 2.03 21.91
C GLN A 558 16.11 3.53 22.07
N GLY A 559 15.44 3.90 23.17
CA GLY A 559 15.20 5.29 23.54
C GLY A 559 16.43 5.96 24.12
N HIS A 560 16.45 7.31 24.09
CA HIS A 560 17.47 8.16 24.72
C HIS A 560 18.91 8.04 24.17
N ILE A 561 19.15 7.16 23.19
CA ILE A 561 20.45 7.00 22.52
C ILE A 561 20.49 7.60 21.11
N GLY A 562 19.54 8.48 20.77
CA GLY A 562 19.56 9.21 19.49
C GLY A 562 20.59 10.35 19.47
N GLY A 563 20.53 11.20 18.44
CA GLY A 563 21.41 12.38 18.30
C GLY A 563 21.41 13.35 19.49
N ASN A 564 20.38 13.36 20.34
CA ASN A 564 20.31 14.14 21.57
C ASN A 564 21.32 13.67 22.63
N LEU A 565 21.71 12.38 22.61
CA LEU A 565 22.76 11.85 23.49
C LEU A 565 24.10 12.52 23.17
N ILE A 566 24.40 12.73 21.89
CA ILE A 566 25.59 13.46 21.46
C ILE A 566 25.56 14.89 22.01
N ASP A 567 24.42 15.57 21.88
CA ASP A 567 24.26 16.95 22.35
C ASP A 567 24.44 17.05 23.87
N GLN A 568 23.91 16.07 24.60
CA GLN A 568 24.13 15.92 26.03
C GLN A 568 25.61 15.70 26.37
N LEU A 569 26.30 14.76 25.70
CA LEU A 569 27.71 14.47 26.00
C LEU A 569 28.61 15.70 25.75
N ILE A 570 28.30 16.50 24.72
CA ILE A 570 28.98 17.77 24.47
C ILE A 570 28.68 18.77 25.59
N ALA A 571 27.41 18.93 25.98
CA ALA A 571 27.00 19.84 27.05
C ALA A 571 27.65 19.48 28.39
N ASP A 572 27.62 18.19 28.76
CA ASP A 572 28.22 17.67 29.99
C ASP A 572 29.75 17.94 30.02
N SER A 573 30.44 17.79 28.87
CA SER A 573 31.85 18.13 28.73
C SER A 573 32.14 19.62 28.93
N ILE A 574 31.30 20.51 28.36
CA ILE A 574 31.43 21.96 28.52
C ILE A 574 31.20 22.38 29.97
N ILE A 575 30.15 21.85 30.61
CA ILE A 575 29.81 22.13 32.01
C ILE A 575 30.98 21.72 32.90
N TYR A 576 31.49 20.51 32.73
CA TYR A 576 32.65 20.01 33.46
C TYR A 576 33.88 20.93 33.33
N ASN A 577 34.23 21.33 32.10
CA ASN A 577 35.37 22.20 31.82
C ASN A 577 35.20 23.63 32.35
N SER A 578 33.96 24.11 32.44
CA SER A 578 33.63 25.45 32.96
C SER A 578 33.55 25.51 34.50
N GLY A 579 33.53 24.36 35.18
CA GLY A 579 33.33 24.29 36.63
C GLY A 579 31.91 24.65 37.10
N LEU A 580 30.94 24.69 36.18
CA LEU A 580 29.54 24.97 36.49
C LEU A 580 28.81 23.72 37.00
N THR A 581 27.74 23.92 37.76
CA THR A 581 26.79 22.87 38.13
C THR A 581 25.41 23.28 37.63
N LEU A 582 24.92 22.58 36.60
CA LEU A 582 23.58 22.79 36.03
C LEU A 582 22.80 21.49 36.11
N SER A 583 21.54 21.56 36.54
CA SER A 583 20.64 20.41 36.51
C SER A 583 20.10 20.21 35.08
N LYS A 584 19.92 18.95 34.67
CA LYS A 584 19.47 18.60 33.30
C LYS A 584 18.09 19.16 32.94
N ASN A 585 17.29 19.54 33.94
CA ASN A 585 15.95 20.09 33.76
C ASN A 585 15.93 21.63 33.86
N GLU A 586 17.06 22.28 34.11
CA GLU A 586 17.14 23.74 34.18
C GLU A 586 17.13 24.36 32.78
N HIS A 587 16.53 25.55 32.68
CA HIS A 587 16.44 26.32 31.44
C HIS A 587 17.81 26.46 30.75
N HIS A 588 18.85 26.81 31.50
CA HIS A 588 20.19 26.99 30.93
C HIS A 588 20.78 25.70 30.35
N TYR A 589 20.47 24.54 30.94
CA TYR A 589 20.94 23.26 30.40
C TYR A 589 20.23 22.92 29.08
N LEU A 590 18.91 23.08 29.01
CA LEU A 590 18.14 22.83 27.79
C LEU A 590 18.53 23.80 26.66
N GLU A 591 18.81 25.05 27.02
CA GLU A 591 19.36 26.05 26.10
C GLU A 591 20.76 25.66 25.63
N LEU A 592 21.65 25.23 26.53
CA LEU A 592 22.99 24.76 26.20
C LEU A 592 22.96 23.57 25.24
N GLN A 593 22.10 22.57 25.47
CA GLN A 593 21.91 21.43 24.55
C GLN A 593 21.51 21.90 23.15
N SER A 594 20.64 22.90 23.05
CA SER A 594 20.22 23.47 21.76
C SER A 594 21.39 24.14 21.00
N PHE A 595 22.34 24.73 21.72
CA PHE A 595 23.59 25.21 21.12
C PHE A 595 24.56 24.07 20.78
N CYS A 596 24.64 23.02 21.62
CA CYS A 596 25.45 21.84 21.35
C CYS A 596 25.01 21.11 20.08
N GLU A 597 23.72 21.04 19.79
CA GLU A 597 23.20 20.53 18.51
C GLU A 597 23.74 21.33 17.31
N LYS A 598 23.72 22.66 17.41
CA LYS A 598 24.27 23.54 16.36
C LYS A 598 25.78 23.32 16.18
N LEU A 599 26.52 23.13 17.27
CA LEU A 599 27.95 22.84 17.25
C LEU A 599 28.23 21.47 16.62
N LYS A 600 27.50 20.43 17.03
CA LYS A 600 27.54 19.07 16.44
C LYS A 600 27.35 19.13 14.93
N ILE A 601 26.28 19.80 14.46
CA ILE A 601 26.00 19.94 13.02
C ILE A 601 27.14 20.67 12.30
N LYS A 602 27.70 21.73 12.90
CA LYS A 602 28.83 22.48 12.33
C LYS A 602 30.09 21.62 12.22
N LEU A 603 30.41 20.83 13.25
CA LEU A 603 31.54 19.89 13.24
C LEU A 603 31.38 18.83 12.15
N CYS A 604 30.21 18.19 12.08
CA CYS A 604 29.91 17.20 11.03
C CYS A 604 30.06 17.79 9.63
N LYS A 605 29.58 19.03 9.39
CA LYS A 605 29.72 19.71 8.08
C LYS A 605 31.17 20.07 7.73
N THR A 606 32.06 20.19 8.71
CA THR A 606 33.46 20.53 8.49
C THR A 606 34.29 19.30 8.10
N ILE A 607 33.85 18.11 8.50
CA ILE A 607 34.47 16.84 8.13
C ILE A 607 33.85 16.33 6.83
N ILE A 608 34.60 16.42 5.74
CA ILE A 608 34.20 15.88 4.44
C ILE A 608 34.83 14.49 4.30
N THR A 609 34.01 13.47 4.13
CA THR A 609 34.44 12.11 3.81
C THR A 609 34.29 11.85 2.31
N ASP A 610 35.23 11.13 1.71
CA ASP A 610 35.07 10.66 0.34
C ASP A 610 34.21 9.39 0.33
N LYS A 611 32.94 9.56 -0.07
CA LYS A 611 31.97 8.47 -0.18
C LYS A 611 32.29 7.49 -1.32
N SER A 612 33.09 7.90 -2.30
CA SER A 612 33.38 7.10 -3.49
C SER A 612 34.53 6.10 -3.31
N VAL A 613 35.31 6.23 -2.23
CA VAL A 613 36.52 5.43 -1.99
C VAL A 613 36.41 4.55 -0.74
N SER A 614 36.08 5.10 0.45
CA SER A 614 36.13 4.29 1.70
C SER A 614 35.43 4.87 2.95
N TYR A 615 34.70 6.00 2.88
CA TYR A 615 34.19 6.69 4.08
C TYR A 615 35.29 6.99 5.13
N GLU A 616 36.56 7.04 4.73
CA GLU A 616 37.67 7.35 5.62
C GLU A 616 37.58 8.79 6.14
N LEU A 617 37.85 8.95 7.43
CA LEU A 617 37.89 10.26 8.07
C LEU A 617 39.20 10.98 7.74
N PRO A 618 39.17 12.28 7.38
CA PRO A 618 40.37 13.05 7.10
C PRO A 618 41.18 13.30 8.38
N PRO A 619 42.50 13.60 8.29
CA PRO A 619 43.36 13.85 9.47
C PRO A 619 42.86 14.94 10.42
N LEU A 620 42.02 15.85 9.93
CA LEU A 620 41.34 16.86 10.76
C LEU A 620 40.56 16.24 11.93
N ASN A 621 40.07 15.00 11.77
CA ASN A 621 39.26 14.29 12.75
C ASN A 621 39.97 14.02 14.09
N ILE A 622 41.31 14.04 14.12
CA ILE A 622 42.15 13.86 15.32
C ILE A 622 42.91 15.12 15.70
N SER A 623 42.61 16.25 15.05
CA SER A 623 43.28 17.52 15.36
C SER A 623 42.83 18.09 16.70
N SER A 624 43.70 18.88 17.31
CA SER A 624 43.40 19.72 18.48
C SER A 624 42.76 21.05 18.09
N GLU A 625 42.34 21.25 16.83
CA GLU A 625 41.67 22.47 16.40
C GLU A 625 40.28 22.56 17.07
N ILE A 626 40.01 23.68 17.71
CA ILE A 626 38.72 23.95 18.36
C ILE A 626 37.76 24.56 17.35
N ARG A 627 36.54 23.99 17.26
CA ARG A 627 35.42 24.66 16.61
C ARG A 627 34.48 25.20 17.66
N SER A 628 34.14 26.47 17.54
CA SER A 628 33.23 27.16 18.47
C SER A 628 32.06 27.83 17.78
N ILE A 629 31.01 28.09 18.57
CA ILE A 629 29.88 28.95 18.20
C ILE A 629 29.60 29.93 19.35
N ALA A 630 29.10 31.11 18.99
CA ALA A 630 28.61 32.08 19.96
C ALA A 630 27.28 31.62 20.58
N VAL A 631 27.07 31.97 21.84
CA VAL A 631 25.84 31.65 22.59
C VAL A 631 24.99 32.88 22.90
N SER A 632 23.80 32.65 23.43
CA SER A 632 22.87 33.69 23.85
C SER A 632 23.39 34.52 25.03
N ASN A 633 22.80 35.69 25.25
CA ASN A 633 23.09 36.48 26.46
C ASN A 633 22.64 35.76 27.75
N SER A 634 21.70 34.82 27.66
CA SER A 634 21.28 34.03 28.82
C SER A 634 22.42 33.11 29.28
N LEU A 635 23.03 32.35 28.38
CA LEU A 635 24.20 31.51 28.70
C LEU A 635 25.44 32.32 29.12
N LYS A 636 25.64 33.51 28.53
CA LYS A 636 26.70 34.44 28.98
C LYS A 636 26.53 34.87 30.43
N SER A 637 25.28 35.06 30.87
CA SER A 637 25.00 35.49 32.25
C SER A 637 25.44 34.48 33.31
N ILE A 638 25.63 33.21 32.94
CA ILE A 638 26.15 32.15 33.81
C ILE A 638 27.61 31.79 33.52
N GLY A 639 28.35 32.63 32.78
CA GLY A 639 29.78 32.44 32.52
C GLY A 639 30.12 31.58 31.30
N ILE A 640 29.16 31.27 30.43
CA ILE A 640 29.41 30.58 29.16
C ILE A 640 29.44 31.62 28.04
N ASP A 641 30.64 32.08 27.65
CA ASP A 641 30.78 33.10 26.59
C ASP A 641 30.68 32.52 25.17
N SER A 642 31.18 31.30 25.00
CA SER A 642 31.10 30.52 23.77
C SER A 642 31.15 29.03 24.11
N ILE A 643 30.69 28.18 23.20
CA ILE A 643 30.87 26.74 23.32
C ILE A 643 31.79 26.25 22.20
N GLY A 644 32.72 25.37 22.53
CA GLY A 644 33.62 24.77 21.56
C GLY A 644 34.31 23.53 22.09
N ILE A 645 34.58 22.60 21.17
CA ILE A 645 35.32 21.36 21.43
C ILE A 645 36.32 21.13 20.30
N THR A 646 37.38 20.38 20.58
CA THR A 646 38.33 19.90 19.59
C THR A 646 37.74 18.77 18.74
N PHE A 647 38.25 18.58 17.53
CA PHE A 647 37.86 17.42 16.71
C PHE A 647 38.21 16.08 17.38
N ASN A 648 39.32 16.02 18.13
CA ASN A 648 39.71 14.84 18.89
C ASN A 648 38.72 14.53 20.05
N GLU A 649 38.28 15.53 20.80
CA GLU A 649 37.22 15.35 21.82
C GLU A 649 35.92 14.89 21.17
N PHE A 650 35.53 15.51 20.04
CA PHE A 650 34.34 15.10 19.32
C PHE A 650 34.42 13.64 18.85
N LYS A 651 35.57 13.21 18.34
CA LYS A 651 35.83 11.80 17.97
C LYS A 651 35.62 10.85 19.15
N ASN A 652 36.11 11.21 20.35
CA ASN A 652 35.93 10.39 21.55
C ASN A 652 34.44 10.29 21.95
N ILE A 653 33.71 11.40 21.87
CA ILE A 653 32.25 11.41 22.09
C ILE A 653 31.55 10.49 21.07
N MET A 654 31.97 10.49 19.80
CA MET A 654 31.43 9.60 18.78
C MET A 654 31.71 8.12 19.05
N GLN A 655 32.88 7.79 19.62
CA GLN A 655 33.19 6.43 20.03
C GLN A 655 32.31 5.96 21.20
N SER A 656 32.06 6.83 22.19
CA SER A 656 31.14 6.52 23.29
C SER A 656 29.71 6.33 22.81
N TYR A 657 29.23 7.21 21.93
CA TYR A 657 27.92 7.09 21.30
C TYR A 657 27.78 5.81 20.48
N TRP A 658 28.80 5.47 19.69
CA TRP A 658 28.80 4.28 18.85
C TRP A 658 28.67 2.98 19.64
N LYS A 659 29.23 2.91 20.86
CA LYS A 659 29.09 1.74 21.71
C LYS A 659 27.62 1.39 21.96
N GLU A 660 26.81 2.37 22.33
CA GLU A 660 25.36 2.18 22.56
C GLU A 660 24.63 1.74 21.28
N VAL A 661 25.04 2.28 20.12
CA VAL A 661 24.48 1.90 18.81
C VAL A 661 24.87 0.46 18.44
N ALA A 662 26.13 0.09 18.61
CA ALA A 662 26.64 -1.25 18.34
C ALA A 662 25.98 -2.30 19.24
N ASP A 663 25.85 -2.01 20.54
CA ASP A 663 25.14 -2.89 21.48
C ASP A 663 23.67 -3.08 21.06
N THR A 664 23.01 -2.03 20.55
CA THR A 664 21.64 -2.13 20.00
C THR A 664 21.57 -2.99 18.74
N ILE A 665 22.56 -2.87 17.85
CA ILE A 665 22.67 -3.71 16.65
C ILE A 665 22.85 -5.18 17.03
N ASP A 666 23.74 -5.47 17.98
CA ASP A 666 24.03 -6.84 18.42
C ASP A 666 22.80 -7.50 19.04
N ASN A 667 22.10 -6.79 19.92
CA ASN A 667 20.84 -7.27 20.50
C ASN A 667 19.77 -7.53 19.42
N SER A 668 19.70 -6.70 18.38
CA SER A 668 18.76 -6.91 17.27
C SER A 668 19.13 -8.14 16.42
N ILE A 669 20.41 -8.40 16.21
CA ILE A 669 20.91 -9.59 15.51
C ILE A 669 20.63 -10.86 16.32
N GLU A 670 20.83 -10.80 17.63
CA GLU A 670 20.50 -11.90 18.55
C GLU A 670 18.99 -12.19 18.54
N ASN A 671 18.15 -11.15 18.65
CA ASN A 671 16.69 -11.29 18.57
C ASN A 671 16.19 -11.85 17.23
N ALA A 672 16.95 -11.65 16.14
CA ALA A 672 16.63 -12.21 14.83
C ALA A 672 17.14 -13.66 14.66
N GLU A 673 17.88 -14.19 15.64
CA GLU A 673 18.49 -15.54 15.62
C GLU A 673 19.39 -15.78 14.39
N ILE A 674 20.14 -14.77 13.98
CA ILE A 674 21.07 -14.86 12.85
C ILE A 674 22.49 -14.44 13.25
N ASN A 675 23.47 -14.77 12.40
CA ASN A 675 24.84 -14.28 12.55
C ASN A 675 25.02 -12.94 11.82
N ILE A 676 25.88 -12.05 12.35
CA ILE A 676 26.25 -10.79 11.67
C ILE A 676 26.78 -11.01 10.24
N SER A 677 27.50 -12.11 9.98
CA SER A 677 27.98 -12.44 8.63
C SER A 677 26.87 -12.76 7.64
N SER A 678 25.66 -13.07 8.14
CA SER A 678 24.48 -13.34 7.32
C SER A 678 23.73 -12.06 6.93
N ILE A 679 24.12 -10.89 7.46
CA ILE A 679 23.61 -9.59 7.01
C ILE A 679 24.23 -9.28 5.65
N ASN A 680 23.40 -9.26 4.61
CA ASN A 680 23.87 -9.03 3.25
C ASN A 680 23.95 -7.53 2.95
N LYS A 681 23.00 -6.75 3.47
CA LYS A 681 22.85 -5.33 3.19
C LYS A 681 22.56 -4.56 4.47
N VAL A 682 23.13 -3.37 4.59
CA VAL A 682 22.81 -2.40 5.65
C VAL A 682 22.30 -1.13 4.99
N ILE A 683 21.12 -0.66 5.39
CA ILE A 683 20.53 0.61 4.94
C ILE A 683 20.52 1.56 6.13
N VAL A 684 21.23 2.68 6.02
CA VAL A 684 21.26 3.71 7.08
C VAL A 684 20.29 4.82 6.73
N THR A 685 19.40 5.15 7.65
CA THR A 685 18.41 6.23 7.55
C THR A 685 18.49 7.14 8.79
N GLY A 686 17.75 8.25 8.76
CA GLY A 686 17.69 9.22 9.86
C GLY A 686 18.79 10.28 9.84
N GLY A 687 18.55 11.39 10.53
CA GLY A 687 19.46 12.55 10.54
C GLY A 687 20.83 12.26 11.16
N GLY A 688 20.89 11.33 12.12
CA GLY A 688 22.15 10.88 12.74
C GLY A 688 23.08 10.17 11.77
N GLY A 689 22.54 9.52 10.73
CA GLY A 689 23.31 8.87 9.68
C GLY A 689 24.10 9.84 8.79
N ARG A 690 23.89 11.17 8.90
CA ARG A 690 24.74 12.18 8.25
C ARG A 690 26.09 12.38 8.95
N ASN A 691 26.26 11.86 10.15
CA ASN A 691 27.48 12.06 10.91
C ASN A 691 28.63 11.25 10.31
N PRO A 692 29.70 11.89 9.79
CA PRO A 692 30.77 11.19 9.08
C PRO A 692 31.53 10.19 9.96
N TYR A 693 31.63 10.45 11.27
CA TYR A 693 32.26 9.51 12.21
C TYR A 693 31.44 8.23 12.36
N ILE A 694 30.12 8.37 12.42
CA ILE A 694 29.20 7.24 12.55
C ILE A 694 29.14 6.46 11.25
N GLN A 695 29.12 7.13 10.10
CA GLN A 695 29.22 6.45 8.79
C GLN A 695 30.49 5.59 8.70
N ASN A 696 31.64 6.14 9.08
CA ASN A 696 32.91 5.39 9.10
C ASN A 696 32.84 4.17 10.04
N LEU A 697 32.27 4.32 11.23
CA LEU A 697 32.13 3.24 12.21
C LEU A 697 31.18 2.14 11.72
N ILE A 698 30.06 2.49 11.09
CA ILE A 698 29.12 1.52 10.48
C ILE A 698 29.81 0.71 9.38
N VAL A 699 30.51 1.37 8.45
CA VAL A 699 31.23 0.69 7.36
C VAL A 699 32.32 -0.24 7.90
N ASN A 700 33.02 0.19 8.95
CA ASN A 700 34.02 -0.64 9.62
C ASN A 700 33.42 -1.80 10.42
N TYR A 701 32.19 -1.68 10.91
CA TYR A 701 31.48 -2.74 11.63
C TYR A 701 31.01 -3.83 10.67
N PHE A 702 30.43 -3.42 9.54
CA PHE A 702 29.81 -4.30 8.55
C PHE A 702 30.69 -4.54 7.31
N LYS A 703 31.98 -4.87 7.49
CA LYS A 703 32.94 -5.04 6.38
C LYS A 703 32.56 -6.11 5.34
N ASN A 704 31.72 -7.07 5.73
CA ASN A 704 31.27 -8.17 4.88
C ASN A 704 29.87 -7.92 4.28
N SER A 705 29.25 -6.78 4.57
CA SER A 705 27.93 -6.40 4.08
C SER A 705 28.03 -5.21 3.13
N ASP A 706 27.08 -5.10 2.23
CA ASP A 706 26.95 -3.93 1.37
C ASP A 706 26.21 -2.81 2.13
N VAL A 707 26.93 -1.74 2.50
CA VAL A 707 26.41 -0.63 3.30
C VAL A 707 25.94 0.50 2.37
N PHE A 708 24.67 0.86 2.48
CA PHE A 708 24.06 1.95 1.72
C PHE A 708 23.70 3.13 2.63
N ILE A 709 24.26 4.30 2.29
CA ILE A 709 24.00 5.58 2.94
C ILE A 709 23.66 6.60 1.84
N SER A 710 22.38 6.93 1.68
CA SER A 710 21.93 7.86 0.62
C SER A 710 22.36 9.30 0.89
N ASP A 711 22.48 10.09 -0.18
CA ASP A 711 22.60 11.55 -0.08
C ASP A 711 21.31 12.19 0.48
N ASN A 712 20.16 11.58 0.19
CA ASN A 712 18.84 12.02 0.64
C ASN A 712 18.41 11.33 1.94
N ILE A 713 19.35 11.01 2.84
CA ILE A 713 19.12 10.14 4.01
C ILE A 713 17.93 10.51 4.90
N GLN A 714 17.59 11.79 5.03
CA GLN A 714 16.45 12.26 5.84
C GLN A 714 15.11 12.20 5.09
N GLU A 715 15.13 11.92 3.80
CA GLU A 715 13.96 11.91 2.92
C GLU A 715 13.60 10.49 2.49
N GLN A 716 14.52 9.52 2.62
CA GLN A 716 14.39 8.14 2.11
C GLN A 716 13.05 7.49 2.47
N VAL A 717 12.64 7.58 3.74
CA VAL A 717 11.38 6.99 4.22
C VAL A 717 10.18 7.64 3.52
N SER A 718 10.14 8.98 3.45
CA SER A 718 9.05 9.70 2.77
C SER A 718 9.03 9.43 1.26
N ARG A 719 10.21 9.28 0.62
CA ARG A 719 10.35 8.95 -0.81
C ARG A 719 9.86 7.53 -1.10
N GLY A 720 10.23 6.57 -0.24
CA GLY A 720 9.74 5.21 -0.31
C GLY A 720 8.23 5.10 -0.10
N ALA A 721 7.68 5.87 0.84
CA ALA A 721 6.23 5.99 1.02
C ALA A 721 5.55 6.60 -0.22
N ALA A 722 6.14 7.61 -0.86
CA ALA A 722 5.58 8.21 -2.08
C ALA A 722 5.55 7.19 -3.24
N LEU A 723 6.60 6.39 -3.39
CA LEU A 723 6.65 5.28 -4.36
C LEU A 723 5.62 4.20 -4.07
N GLN A 724 5.49 3.83 -2.80
CA GLN A 724 4.47 2.89 -2.36
C GLN A 724 3.06 3.42 -2.68
N SER A 725 2.79 4.70 -2.41
CA SER A 725 1.52 5.35 -2.79
C SER A 725 1.31 5.30 -4.30
N PHE A 726 2.36 5.61 -5.09
CA PHE A 726 2.30 5.54 -6.56
C PHE A 726 1.89 4.15 -7.05
N VAL A 727 2.58 3.09 -6.59
CA VAL A 727 2.32 1.74 -7.09
C VAL A 727 0.99 1.20 -6.59
N LEU A 728 0.68 1.37 -5.30
CA LEU A 728 -0.58 0.89 -4.72
C LEU A 728 -1.79 1.54 -5.40
N ASN A 729 -1.77 2.85 -5.59
CA ASN A 729 -2.95 3.57 -6.10
C ASN A 729 -3.01 3.58 -7.64
N SER A 730 -1.90 3.33 -8.33
CA SER A 730 -1.90 3.20 -9.80
C SER A 730 -2.23 1.79 -10.28
N PHE A 731 -1.84 0.76 -9.51
CA PHE A 731 -1.92 -0.63 -9.97
C PHE A 731 -2.59 -1.59 -9.00
N GLY A 732 -3.04 -1.11 -7.82
CA GLY A 732 -3.76 -1.93 -6.84
C GLY A 732 -2.90 -2.97 -6.14
N LYS A 733 -1.56 -2.77 -6.09
CA LYS A 733 -0.60 -3.70 -5.49
C LYS A 733 0.49 -2.97 -4.70
N ASN A 734 0.91 -3.54 -3.58
CA ASN A 734 2.07 -3.07 -2.82
C ASN A 734 3.38 -3.43 -3.56
N ILE A 735 4.40 -2.58 -3.45
CA ILE A 735 5.73 -2.90 -4.02
C ILE A 735 6.33 -4.10 -3.30
N ILE A 736 6.25 -4.05 -1.97
CA ILE A 736 6.60 -5.15 -1.08
C ILE A 736 5.28 -5.77 -0.63
N THR A 737 5.03 -7.02 -1.01
CA THR A 737 3.87 -7.76 -0.55
C THR A 737 4.00 -7.94 0.97
N PRO A 738 3.06 -7.40 1.78
CA PRO A 738 3.10 -7.58 3.22
C PRO A 738 2.82 -9.04 3.53
N ILE A 739 3.43 -9.55 4.60
CA ILE A 739 3.21 -10.91 5.07
C ILE A 739 2.83 -10.91 6.54
N LEU A 740 2.13 -11.93 6.98
CA LEU A 740 1.80 -12.12 8.39
C LEU A 740 3.06 -12.53 9.16
N GLY A 741 3.38 -11.84 10.25
CA GLY A 741 4.61 -12.11 11.03
C GLY A 741 4.47 -13.15 12.15
N HIS A 742 3.27 -13.68 12.40
CA HIS A 742 2.99 -14.61 13.50
C HIS A 742 1.83 -15.54 13.15
N ASP A 743 1.72 -16.69 13.81
CA ASP A 743 0.57 -17.56 13.65
C ASP A 743 -0.66 -16.95 14.36
N ILE A 744 -1.84 -17.06 13.75
CA ILE A 744 -3.14 -16.71 14.33
C ILE A 744 -3.93 -18.00 14.51
N TYR A 745 -4.45 -18.21 15.70
CA TYR A 745 -5.26 -19.35 16.08
C TYR A 745 -6.65 -18.91 16.47
N LEU A 746 -7.60 -19.82 16.30
CA LEU A 746 -8.99 -19.70 16.69
C LEU A 746 -9.24 -20.50 17.97
N LYS A 747 -9.91 -19.89 18.96
CA LYS A 747 -10.20 -20.54 20.26
C LYS A 747 -11.50 -21.32 20.18
N GLY A 748 -11.39 -22.65 20.19
CA GLY A 748 -12.52 -23.52 20.49
C GLY A 748 -12.77 -23.64 22.00
N GLU A 749 -13.84 -24.34 22.37
CA GLU A 749 -14.17 -24.61 23.78
C GLU A 749 -13.13 -25.54 24.45
N ASN A 750 -12.46 -26.41 23.67
CA ASN A 750 -11.47 -27.37 24.17
C ASN A 750 -10.13 -27.38 23.41
N ASP A 751 -10.05 -26.83 22.19
CA ASP A 751 -8.86 -26.91 21.32
C ASP A 751 -8.53 -25.56 20.65
N SER A 752 -7.27 -25.41 20.24
CA SER A 752 -6.75 -24.30 19.44
C SER A 752 -6.65 -24.72 17.97
N ILE A 753 -7.32 -24.03 17.06
CA ILE A 753 -7.27 -24.36 15.63
C ILE A 753 -6.39 -23.32 14.92
N PRO A 754 -5.32 -23.70 14.21
CA PRO A 754 -4.53 -22.75 13.43
C PRO A 754 -5.41 -22.14 12.34
N LEU A 755 -5.54 -20.82 12.35
CA LEU A 755 -6.31 -20.06 11.38
C LEU A 755 -5.38 -19.54 10.27
N PHE A 756 -4.34 -18.80 10.63
CA PHE A 756 -3.34 -18.31 9.67
C PHE A 756 -1.94 -18.60 10.18
N THR A 757 -1.02 -18.95 9.28
CA THR A 757 0.38 -19.20 9.64
C THR A 757 1.26 -18.00 9.30
N ASN A 758 2.34 -17.80 10.04
CA ASN A 758 3.40 -16.86 9.74
C ASN A 758 3.91 -17.05 8.30
N GLY A 759 4.21 -15.94 7.63
CA GLY A 759 4.74 -15.89 6.27
C GLY A 759 3.69 -15.83 5.17
N ILE A 760 2.38 -15.98 5.46
CA ILE A 760 1.36 -15.84 4.41
C ILE A 760 1.28 -14.40 3.89
N SER A 761 1.05 -14.26 2.59
CA SER A 761 0.84 -12.94 1.97
C SER A 761 -0.45 -12.27 2.46
N ILE A 762 -0.40 -10.96 2.62
CA ILE A 762 -1.50 -10.08 3.00
C ILE A 762 -1.88 -9.20 1.80
N PRO A 763 -3.18 -9.00 1.50
CA PRO A 763 -4.33 -9.62 2.17
C PRO A 763 -4.35 -11.13 2.00
N SER A 764 -4.76 -11.84 3.06
CA SER A 764 -4.83 -13.29 3.04
C SER A 764 -6.00 -13.75 2.19
N MET A 765 -5.96 -15.03 1.85
CA MET A 765 -7.14 -15.72 1.35
C MET A 765 -8.16 -15.90 2.47
N GLU A 766 -9.43 -15.98 2.08
CA GLU A 766 -10.55 -16.23 2.97
C GLU A 766 -10.53 -17.67 3.47
N ILE A 767 -10.72 -17.85 4.77
CA ILE A 767 -10.91 -19.14 5.42
C ILE A 767 -12.36 -19.19 5.89
N GLU A 768 -13.10 -20.11 5.27
CA GLU A 768 -14.48 -20.38 5.63
C GLU A 768 -14.53 -21.45 6.72
N ILE A 769 -15.26 -21.16 7.79
CA ILE A 769 -15.50 -22.07 8.91
C ILE A 769 -17.00 -22.30 9.03
N GLU A 770 -17.39 -23.56 8.88
CA GLU A 770 -18.77 -23.98 9.14
C GLU A 770 -19.03 -23.98 10.65
N ILE A 771 -20.16 -23.40 11.03
CA ILE A 771 -20.59 -23.33 12.44
C ILE A 771 -21.94 -24.02 12.60
N ASP A 772 -22.14 -24.66 13.75
CA ASP A 772 -23.45 -25.21 14.09
C ASP A 772 -24.49 -24.10 14.17
N ASN A 773 -25.50 -24.15 13.28
CA ASN A 773 -26.48 -23.10 13.01
C ASN A 773 -26.88 -22.34 14.28
N LEU A 774 -26.36 -21.11 14.42
CA LEU A 774 -26.37 -20.35 15.67
C LEU A 774 -27.72 -19.66 15.90
N ILE A 775 -28.82 -20.39 16.08
CA ILE A 775 -30.05 -19.77 16.59
C ILE A 775 -29.87 -19.57 18.10
N SER A 776 -29.22 -18.47 18.46
CA SER A 776 -28.96 -18.07 19.85
C SER A 776 -29.86 -16.92 20.26
N SER A 777 -30.56 -17.07 21.38
CA SER A 777 -31.32 -15.99 22.03
C SER A 777 -30.42 -14.97 22.73
N SER A 778 -29.11 -15.25 22.86
CA SER A 778 -28.10 -14.36 23.45
C SER A 778 -26.94 -14.08 22.48
N GLU A 779 -26.21 -13.00 22.74
CA GLU A 779 -24.95 -12.67 22.07
C GLU A 779 -23.93 -13.81 22.25
N LYS A 780 -23.10 -14.05 21.23
CA LYS A 780 -21.99 -15.00 21.31
C LYS A 780 -20.70 -14.35 20.82
N SER A 781 -19.57 -15.00 21.09
CA SER A 781 -18.28 -14.55 20.58
C SER A 781 -17.37 -15.69 20.15
N ILE A 782 -16.37 -15.34 19.35
CA ILE A 782 -15.24 -16.20 18.99
C ILE A 782 -13.96 -15.41 19.20
N ALA A 783 -12.94 -16.07 19.75
CA ALA A 783 -11.67 -15.44 20.08
C ALA A 783 -10.58 -15.93 19.11
N CYS A 784 -9.75 -15.00 18.64
CA CYS A 784 -8.54 -15.28 17.88
C CYS A 784 -7.32 -14.79 18.67
N TYR A 785 -6.21 -15.53 18.62
CA TYR A 785 -4.98 -15.22 19.35
C TYR A 785 -3.72 -15.53 18.56
N SER A 786 -2.63 -14.85 18.88
CA SER A 786 -1.27 -15.18 18.40
C SER A 786 -0.55 -16.14 19.36
N ASP A 787 0.40 -16.93 18.87
CA ASP A 787 1.08 -17.95 19.70
C ASP A 787 2.02 -17.41 20.81
N GLU A 788 2.31 -18.32 21.75
CA GLU A 788 3.18 -18.31 22.95
C GLU A 788 3.04 -17.19 24.00
N ASN A 789 2.78 -15.93 23.63
CA ASN A 789 2.74 -14.80 24.58
C ASN A 789 1.36 -14.20 24.84
N ASN A 790 0.29 -14.65 24.16
CA ASN A 790 -1.09 -14.19 24.39
C ASN A 790 -1.33 -12.65 24.18
N ASP A 791 -0.41 -11.94 23.53
CA ASP A 791 -0.46 -10.48 23.38
C ASP A 791 -1.50 -9.99 22.37
N TYR A 792 -1.83 -10.79 21.35
CA TYR A 792 -2.94 -10.52 20.44
C TYR A 792 -4.17 -11.31 20.89
N LYS A 793 -5.23 -10.62 21.32
CA LYS A 793 -6.57 -11.20 21.58
C LYS A 793 -7.62 -10.37 20.88
N LYS A 794 -8.26 -10.97 19.87
CA LYS A 794 -9.34 -10.33 19.12
C LYS A 794 -10.62 -11.15 19.27
N TYR A 795 -11.69 -10.50 19.71
CA TYR A 795 -12.99 -11.12 19.87
C TYR A 795 -13.94 -10.61 18.78
N PHE A 796 -14.57 -11.53 18.06
CA PHE A 796 -15.64 -11.20 17.12
C PHE A 796 -16.97 -11.57 17.74
N ILE A 797 -17.92 -10.64 17.67
CA ILE A 797 -19.20 -10.70 18.38
C ILE A 797 -20.34 -10.93 17.39
N PHE A 798 -21.23 -11.85 17.78
CA PHE A 798 -22.38 -12.28 17.02
C PHE A 798 -23.65 -11.84 17.78
N PRO A 799 -24.41 -10.87 17.23
CA PRO A 799 -25.67 -10.42 17.83
C PRO A 799 -26.69 -11.56 17.98
N ALA A 800 -27.58 -11.43 18.97
CA ALA A 800 -28.68 -12.40 19.18
C ALA A 800 -29.63 -12.49 17.98
N ASN A 801 -30.28 -13.65 17.81
CA ASN A 801 -31.25 -13.97 16.76
C ASN A 801 -30.72 -13.98 15.31
N ILE A 802 -29.40 -14.08 15.14
CA ILE A 802 -28.72 -14.23 13.85
C ILE A 802 -28.60 -15.71 13.50
N SER A 803 -29.35 -16.20 12.52
CA SER A 803 -29.08 -17.52 11.93
C SER A 803 -27.84 -17.39 11.04
N ALA A 804 -26.69 -17.79 11.58
CA ALA A 804 -25.43 -17.89 10.87
C ALA A 804 -25.10 -19.36 10.64
N THR A 805 -24.66 -19.68 9.43
CA THR A 805 -24.22 -21.03 9.04
C THR A 805 -22.72 -21.09 8.80
N LYS A 806 -22.08 -19.96 8.50
CA LYS A 806 -20.66 -19.86 8.13
C LYS A 806 -20.03 -18.59 8.67
N LEU A 807 -18.75 -18.69 9.01
CA LEU A 807 -17.87 -17.57 9.32
C LEU A 807 -16.76 -17.50 8.28
N ILE A 808 -16.46 -16.31 7.76
CA ILE A 808 -15.34 -16.12 6.84
C ILE A 808 -14.29 -15.26 7.53
N PHE A 809 -13.09 -15.80 7.72
CA PHE A 809 -11.95 -15.09 8.26
C PHE A 809 -10.99 -14.72 7.14
N TYR A 810 -10.44 -13.51 7.19
CA TYR A 810 -9.38 -13.08 6.30
C TYR A 810 -8.57 -11.96 6.95
N ILE A 811 -7.32 -11.79 6.52
CA ILE A 811 -6.49 -10.66 6.88
C ILE A 811 -6.61 -9.65 5.76
N ALA A 812 -7.21 -8.50 6.06
CA ALA A 812 -7.42 -7.43 5.10
C ALA A 812 -6.10 -6.74 4.72
N PRO A 813 -6.06 -5.94 3.63
CA PRO A 813 -4.85 -5.27 3.19
C PRO A 813 -4.21 -4.34 4.25
N ASP A 814 -4.99 -3.87 5.22
CA ASP A 814 -4.57 -3.07 6.39
C ASP A 814 -3.91 -3.92 7.48
N GLN A 815 -3.70 -5.20 7.22
CA GLN A 815 -3.16 -6.21 8.11
C GLN A 815 -4.09 -6.52 9.30
N GLU A 816 -5.38 -6.16 9.20
CA GLU A 816 -6.38 -6.51 10.21
C GLU A 816 -6.99 -7.88 9.92
N LEU A 817 -7.01 -8.76 10.92
CA LEU A 817 -7.88 -9.93 10.91
C LEU A 817 -9.34 -9.49 10.96
N ARG A 818 -10.17 -9.90 10.00
CA ARG A 818 -11.60 -9.63 9.94
C ARG A 818 -12.38 -10.94 9.93
N CYS A 819 -13.65 -10.85 10.33
CA CYS A 819 -14.59 -11.96 10.36
C CYS A 819 -15.93 -11.50 9.80
N GLU A 820 -16.42 -12.18 8.76
CA GLU A 820 -17.73 -11.97 8.18
C GLU A 820 -18.70 -13.07 8.58
N ILE A 821 -19.93 -12.67 8.89
CA ILE A 821 -21.01 -13.56 9.30
C ILE A 821 -21.91 -13.79 8.10
N ILE A 822 -22.05 -15.05 7.69
CA ILE A 822 -22.97 -15.44 6.62
C ILE A 822 -24.19 -16.15 7.20
N GLY A 823 -25.35 -15.54 6.96
CA GLY A 823 -26.66 -16.10 7.26
C GLY A 823 -27.49 -16.35 6.00
N SER A 824 -28.65 -16.98 6.18
CA SER A 824 -29.53 -17.38 5.07
C SER A 824 -30.10 -16.23 4.24
N ASN A 825 -30.13 -14.98 4.76
CA ASN A 825 -30.68 -13.80 4.08
C ASN A 825 -29.87 -12.49 4.28
N TYR A 826 -28.66 -12.55 4.85
CA TYR A 826 -27.84 -11.34 5.09
C TYR A 826 -26.36 -11.70 5.22
N GLU A 827 -25.54 -10.69 4.99
CA GLU A 827 -24.10 -10.69 5.19
C GLU A 827 -23.76 -9.45 6.01
N LYS A 828 -22.99 -9.64 7.09
CA LYS A 828 -22.60 -8.56 7.97
C LYS A 828 -21.22 -8.84 8.55
N GLU A 829 -20.36 -7.84 8.54
CA GLU A 829 -19.09 -7.88 9.26
C GLU A 829 -19.36 -8.02 10.77
N ALA A 830 -18.64 -8.93 11.43
CA ALA A 830 -18.79 -9.14 12.86
C ALA A 830 -18.30 -7.91 13.64
N LEU A 831 -18.93 -7.62 14.77
CA LEU A 831 -18.48 -6.53 15.63
C LEU A 831 -17.20 -6.95 16.36
N GLU A 832 -16.17 -6.12 16.33
CA GLU A 832 -14.88 -6.40 16.97
C GLU A 832 -14.85 -5.85 18.41
N LYS A 833 -14.30 -6.63 19.35
CA LYS A 833 -13.86 -6.15 20.68
C LYS A 833 -12.45 -6.65 21.01
N PHE A 834 -11.71 -5.83 21.74
CA PHE A 834 -10.37 -6.16 22.27
C PHE A 834 -10.40 -6.65 23.72
N THR A 835 -11.56 -6.62 24.37
CA THR A 835 -11.78 -7.10 25.73
C THR A 835 -12.67 -8.32 25.72
N GLU A 836 -12.36 -9.30 26.58
CA GLU A 836 -13.12 -10.54 26.70
C GLU A 836 -14.59 -10.25 27.04
N PRO A 837 -15.55 -10.67 26.20
CA PRO A 837 -16.97 -10.54 26.49
C PRO A 837 -17.38 -11.52 27.60
N ILE A 838 -18.48 -11.20 28.30
CA ILE A 838 -18.98 -11.94 29.45
C ILE A 838 -19.61 -13.31 29.05
N ASP A 839 -19.91 -13.50 27.75
CA ASP A 839 -20.66 -14.65 27.22
C ASP A 839 -19.80 -15.81 26.69
N LYS A 840 -20.41 -17.01 26.60
CA LYS A 840 -19.74 -18.27 26.21
C LYS A 840 -19.27 -18.28 24.75
N LEU A 841 -18.06 -18.83 24.53
CA LEU A 841 -17.46 -19.07 23.20
C LEU A 841 -18.33 -20.01 22.34
N ILE A 842 -18.30 -19.81 21.02
CA ILE A 842 -18.98 -20.69 20.04
C ILE A 842 -18.27 -22.04 19.93
N LYS A 843 -19.04 -23.13 19.84
CA LYS A 843 -18.52 -24.45 19.48
C LYS A 843 -18.21 -24.50 17.98
N ILE A 844 -16.95 -24.80 17.66
CA ILE A 844 -16.45 -25.00 16.30
C ILE A 844 -16.53 -26.50 15.98
N LYS A 845 -16.89 -26.84 14.75
CA LYS A 845 -17.08 -28.23 14.29
C LYS A 845 -15.81 -28.85 13.73
#